data_AF-C6E3I9-F1
#
_entry.id   AF-C6E3I9-F1
#
_cell.length_a   1.000
_cell.length_b   1.000
_cell.length_c   1.000
_cell.angle_alpha   90.00
_cell.angle_beta   90.00
_cell.angle_gamma   90.00
#
_symmetry.space_group_name_H-M   'P 1'
#
loop_
_entity.id
_entity.type
_entity.pdbx_description
1 polymer ?
#
loop_
_entity_poly.entity_id
_entity_poly.type
_entity_poly.pdbx_seq_one_letter_code
_entity_poly.pdbx_strand_id
1 'polypeptide(L)'
;MTKKLLLVFSVLLLLPSFANAWYVNAKASPATGYGTISPSGNKIYATGVNSGEYTVTPANGGVLNRVTLDGVALAPNVNGKYVVPYKAGVTWRYLVAFFSAPTLSITTQVTGGGVIREDTGESLTSIPLGASRQLLVLPNANYTISAVSAPGATITDQQFGVKLVTYTNLQTSKTVSATFAFVPQLSVSAGNDATANGTGSQNSVTLYGSATSNEGAITYAWSGAGLTFGSPNSAVTTVYSDNPGTYTATLTATSASLVKQDSAIVTVMNNSDYLNSQCTSCHAGNTPQVLVDYNASPHNGKISCQGCHTVQPHDGYIPVCVNCHTPGNSYGLSWPPTGFEFHNTYTGQNVCTNCHAPHNPTTVALPYPHFASYTTAQYVTPKVTCDSCHTSKVDNSFNVWPANVQWARSGKADPASLSWTAYDFKTKGTVGAKPSATTSDDCVRCHTSTGFANFVDSGYNDIAPWGISGDLPGGDRTREMITCAACHQTPFDAYYSTRGMVLDEWDPGAVLEYGPPTVSGYFNYSSQATQKIIVTRTLPQSIGVSNLCASCHIGRASGTTIKAMAQRAPGAGTGAFWQNVGFVNPHYMGAAGTIYQLTGYTYRTATAYTAPDSYAHSGLGNGTKGNCVTCHMSSSEKHSYSAVAKNAGGVITSIASARCQDCHAGGLHPIPDGASLQAIKDGYQASLAAVVELLAAKGIYFNDSKYPYFFTTSDPAQQSYATRTVNWDAGAPTYKGADVMGAAFNLKLLQSDVGAYAHNSFYTKRLLYDTVDYLDGGDADSTYTTLQNLPVTATFTDAMKTKALAYIGARP
;
A
#
# COMPACT_ATOMS: atom_id res chain seq x y z
N MET A 1 -70.46 -79.84 23.21
CA MET A 1 -70.42 -78.38 23.51
C MET A 1 -69.65 -78.01 24.79
N THR A 2 -69.13 -78.96 25.58
CA THR A 2 -68.60 -78.69 26.94
C THR A 2 -67.07 -78.50 27.06
N LYS A 3 -66.26 -78.88 26.05
CA LYS A 3 -64.79 -78.66 26.09
C LYS A 3 -64.32 -77.27 25.65
N LYS A 4 -65.10 -76.53 24.84
CA LYS A 4 -64.77 -75.16 24.41
C LYS A 4 -65.16 -74.08 25.43
N LEU A 5 -66.08 -74.39 26.36
CA LEU A 5 -66.46 -73.45 27.43
C LEU A 5 -65.41 -73.37 28.55
N LEU A 6 -64.72 -74.47 28.87
CA LEU A 6 -63.68 -74.46 29.90
C LEU A 6 -62.43 -73.64 29.50
N LEU A 7 -62.02 -73.65 28.23
CA LEU A 7 -60.86 -72.85 27.79
C LEU A 7 -61.18 -71.34 27.78
N VAL A 8 -62.42 -70.98 27.44
CA VAL A 8 -62.88 -69.58 27.47
C VAL A 8 -63.05 -69.09 28.91
N PHE A 9 -63.52 -69.93 29.85
CA PHE A 9 -63.57 -69.56 31.27
C PHE A 9 -62.20 -69.50 31.94
N SER A 10 -61.23 -70.34 31.57
CA SER A 10 -59.85 -70.23 32.10
C SER A 10 -59.11 -68.99 31.59
N VAL A 11 -59.40 -68.53 30.36
CA VAL A 11 -58.87 -67.26 29.84
C VAL A 11 -59.64 -66.06 30.42
N LEU A 12 -60.96 -66.16 30.66
CA LEU A 12 -61.75 -65.12 31.33
C LEU A 12 -61.50 -64.99 32.84
N LEU A 13 -61.06 -66.04 33.52
CA LEU A 13 -60.63 -66.01 34.92
C LEU A 13 -59.19 -65.45 35.09
N LEU A 14 -58.43 -65.32 34.00
CA LEU A 14 -57.16 -64.59 33.97
C LEU A 14 -57.32 -63.11 33.58
N LEU A 15 -58.46 -62.70 33.00
CA LEU A 15 -58.72 -61.30 32.59
C LEU A 15 -58.72 -60.28 33.75
N PRO A 16 -59.09 -60.60 35.02
CA PRO A 16 -58.96 -59.62 36.11
C PRO A 16 -57.51 -59.31 36.47
N SER A 17 -56.56 -60.20 36.17
CA SER A 17 -55.14 -59.99 36.50
C SER A 17 -54.44 -58.95 35.61
N PHE A 18 -55.02 -58.62 34.46
CA PHE A 18 -54.54 -57.58 33.54
C PHE A 18 -55.30 -56.26 33.64
N ALA A 19 -56.43 -56.20 34.37
CA ALA A 19 -57.28 -55.02 34.43
C ALA A 19 -56.65 -53.79 35.12
N ASN A 20 -55.46 -53.94 35.73
CA ASN A 20 -54.75 -52.85 36.42
C ASN A 20 -53.21 -52.91 36.22
N ALA A 21 -52.72 -53.60 35.18
CA ALA A 21 -51.30 -53.58 34.83
C ALA A 21 -50.91 -52.23 34.20
N TRP A 22 -49.70 -51.74 34.48
CA TRP A 22 -49.20 -50.46 33.97
C TRP A 22 -47.83 -50.61 33.30
N TYR A 23 -47.52 -49.69 32.40
CA TYR A 23 -46.38 -49.79 31.48
C TYR A 23 -45.42 -48.62 31.67
N VAL A 24 -44.12 -48.93 31.60
CA VAL A 24 -43.06 -47.92 31.51
C VAL A 24 -42.26 -48.16 30.25
N ASN A 25 -42.13 -47.15 29.40
CA ASN A 25 -41.17 -47.12 28.31
C ASN A 25 -39.92 -46.36 28.77
N ALA A 26 -38.78 -47.05 28.85
CA ALA A 26 -37.51 -46.46 29.25
C ALA A 26 -36.53 -46.39 28.07
N LYS A 27 -35.99 -45.22 27.76
CA LYS A 27 -34.99 -45.05 26.69
C LYS A 27 -33.89 -44.04 27.03
N ALA A 28 -32.73 -44.23 26.41
CA ALA A 28 -31.67 -43.23 26.36
C ALA A 28 -31.83 -42.34 25.13
N SER A 29 -31.45 -41.07 25.23
CA SER A 29 -31.51 -40.09 24.15
C SER A 29 -30.25 -39.23 24.12
N PRO A 30 -29.58 -39.05 22.97
CA PRO A 30 -29.81 -39.77 21.72
C PRO A 30 -29.52 -41.27 21.86
N ALA A 31 -30.05 -42.10 20.97
CA ALA A 31 -29.83 -43.55 21.00
C ALA A 31 -28.37 -43.99 20.69
N THR A 32 -27.48 -43.03 20.45
CA THR A 32 -26.12 -43.16 19.88
C THR A 32 -25.05 -43.64 20.87
N GLY A 33 -25.39 -44.49 21.84
CA GLY A 33 -24.40 -45.23 22.65
C GLY A 33 -23.62 -44.43 23.72
N TYR A 34 -24.05 -43.21 24.07
CA TYR A 34 -23.44 -42.39 25.14
C TYR A 34 -23.90 -42.77 26.56
N GLY A 35 -24.82 -43.72 26.67
CA GLY A 35 -25.31 -44.23 27.93
C GLY A 35 -26.47 -45.19 27.75
N THR A 36 -26.79 -45.91 28.83
CA THR A 36 -27.83 -46.92 28.85
C THR A 36 -28.79 -46.68 30.00
N ILE A 37 -30.01 -47.17 29.83
CA ILE A 37 -31.00 -47.29 30.89
C ILE A 37 -31.37 -48.76 31.01
N SER A 38 -31.38 -49.30 32.23
CA SER A 38 -31.71 -50.70 32.48
C SER A 38 -32.75 -50.81 33.60
N PRO A 39 -33.89 -51.49 33.36
CA PRO A 39 -34.32 -52.10 32.08
C PRO A 39 -34.62 -51.06 30.99
N SER A 40 -34.31 -51.35 29.71
CA SER A 40 -34.69 -50.52 28.57
C SER A 40 -35.94 -51.04 27.86
N GLY A 41 -36.59 -50.19 27.06
CA GLY A 41 -37.78 -50.53 26.29
C GLY A 41 -39.06 -50.56 27.13
N ASN A 42 -40.06 -51.29 26.65
CA ASN A 42 -41.35 -51.43 27.34
C ASN A 42 -41.26 -52.49 28.44
N LYS A 43 -41.57 -52.10 29.68
CA LYS A 43 -41.71 -53.03 30.80
C LYS A 43 -43.12 -52.97 31.38
N ILE A 44 -43.69 -54.15 31.62
CA ILE A 44 -45.03 -54.34 32.18
C ILE A 44 -44.90 -54.61 33.68
N TYR A 45 -45.66 -53.91 34.50
CA TYR A 45 -45.76 -54.13 35.93
C TYR A 45 -47.13 -54.73 36.26
N ALA A 46 -47.11 -55.85 37.00
CA ALA A 46 -48.33 -56.52 37.43
C ALA A 46 -49.13 -55.66 38.43
N THR A 47 -50.43 -55.92 38.48
CA THR A 47 -51.36 -55.30 39.44
C THR A 47 -50.84 -55.44 40.88
N GLY A 48 -50.75 -54.33 41.61
CA GLY A 48 -50.24 -54.29 43.00
C GLY A 48 -48.77 -53.87 43.16
N VAL A 49 -48.02 -53.75 42.05
CA VAL A 49 -46.65 -53.21 42.09
C VAL A 49 -46.68 -51.68 42.05
N ASN A 50 -46.21 -51.05 43.13
CA ASN A 50 -46.34 -49.60 43.34
C ASN A 50 -45.23 -48.76 42.69
N SER A 51 -44.15 -49.37 42.19
CA SER A 51 -43.06 -48.64 41.52
C SER A 51 -42.13 -49.55 40.71
N GLY A 52 -41.44 -48.97 39.72
CA GLY A 52 -40.34 -49.60 38.99
C GLY A 52 -39.01 -48.87 39.24
N GLU A 53 -37.91 -49.61 39.40
CA GLU A 53 -36.57 -49.04 39.50
C GLU A 53 -35.76 -49.19 38.22
N TYR A 54 -35.02 -48.13 37.87
CA TYR A 54 -34.19 -48.05 36.69
C TYR A 54 -32.79 -47.56 37.03
N THR A 55 -31.77 -48.20 36.48
CA THR A 55 -30.38 -47.75 36.56
C THR A 55 -30.03 -47.03 35.26
N VAL A 56 -29.46 -45.83 35.37
CA VAL A 56 -28.96 -45.06 34.23
C VAL A 56 -27.44 -45.04 34.31
N THR A 57 -26.79 -45.63 33.33
CA THR A 57 -25.33 -45.81 33.31
C THR A 57 -24.75 -45.07 32.11
N PRO A 58 -23.97 -43.99 32.30
CA PRO A 58 -23.22 -43.37 31.22
C PRO A 58 -22.23 -44.35 30.58
N ALA A 59 -22.02 -44.24 29.27
CA ALA A 59 -21.12 -45.11 28.51
C ALA A 59 -20.27 -44.28 27.53
N ASN A 60 -19.07 -44.76 27.17
CA ASN A 60 -18.18 -44.10 26.19
C ASN A 60 -17.91 -42.60 26.48
N GLY A 61 -17.79 -42.22 27.76
CA GLY A 61 -17.54 -40.83 28.17
C GLY A 61 -18.76 -39.90 28.07
N GLY A 62 -19.94 -40.41 27.73
CA GLY A 62 -21.17 -39.61 27.69
C GLY A 62 -21.51 -39.01 29.06
N VAL A 63 -22.04 -37.79 29.05
CA VAL A 63 -22.46 -37.09 30.28
C VAL A 63 -23.97 -37.19 30.41
N LEU A 64 -24.46 -37.73 31.54
CA LEU A 64 -25.88 -37.72 31.85
C LEU A 64 -26.31 -36.28 32.20
N ASN A 65 -27.08 -35.65 31.32
CA ASN A 65 -27.56 -34.28 31.54
C ASN A 65 -28.75 -34.26 32.51
N ARG A 66 -29.74 -35.13 32.27
CA ARG A 66 -30.95 -35.27 33.08
C ARG A 66 -31.69 -36.55 32.76
N VAL A 67 -32.50 -37.01 33.70
CA VAL A 67 -33.53 -38.03 33.47
C VAL A 67 -34.89 -37.37 33.64
N THR A 68 -35.83 -37.70 32.77
CA THR A 68 -37.21 -37.19 32.85
C THR A 68 -38.21 -38.32 32.89
N LEU A 69 -39.27 -38.13 33.67
CA LEU A 69 -40.44 -38.98 33.73
C LEU A 69 -41.64 -38.17 33.23
N ASP A 70 -42.23 -38.61 32.12
CA ASP A 70 -43.32 -37.92 31.40
C ASP A 70 -43.01 -36.45 31.09
N GLY A 71 -41.75 -36.17 30.75
CA GLY A 71 -41.27 -34.82 30.43
C GLY A 71 -40.83 -33.98 31.63
N VAL A 72 -41.04 -34.44 32.87
CA VAL A 72 -40.62 -33.74 34.10
C VAL A 72 -39.31 -34.31 34.63
N ALA A 73 -38.39 -33.47 35.09
CA ALA A 73 -37.11 -33.93 35.64
C ALA A 73 -37.31 -34.86 36.86
N LEU A 74 -36.57 -35.97 36.87
CA LEU A 74 -36.60 -36.98 37.93
C LEU A 74 -35.19 -37.14 38.51
N ALA A 75 -35.07 -37.02 39.83
CA ALA A 75 -33.82 -37.26 40.54
C ALA A 75 -33.69 -38.75 40.95
N PRO A 76 -32.46 -39.29 41.09
CA PRO A 76 -32.27 -40.63 41.61
C PRO A 76 -32.57 -40.69 43.11
N ASN A 77 -32.90 -41.89 43.60
CA ASN A 77 -33.02 -42.18 45.01
C ASN A 77 -31.64 -42.30 45.70
N VAL A 78 -31.65 -42.56 47.00
CA VAL A 78 -30.42 -42.71 47.83
C VAL A 78 -29.46 -43.80 47.35
N ASN A 79 -29.94 -44.76 46.54
CA ASN A 79 -29.14 -45.84 45.96
C ASN A 79 -28.73 -45.56 44.51
N GLY A 80 -28.92 -44.33 44.01
CA GLY A 80 -28.56 -43.92 42.65
C GLY A 80 -29.51 -44.42 41.56
N LYS A 81 -30.68 -44.98 41.90
CA LYS A 81 -31.68 -45.49 40.95
C LYS A 81 -32.82 -44.52 40.72
N TYR A 82 -33.37 -44.51 39.52
CA TYR A 82 -34.53 -43.70 39.15
C TYR A 82 -35.80 -44.51 39.38
N VAL A 83 -36.63 -44.04 40.31
CA VAL A 83 -37.86 -44.73 40.72
C VAL A 83 -39.04 -44.12 39.98
N VAL A 84 -39.74 -44.93 39.20
CA VAL A 84 -40.99 -44.56 38.52
C VAL A 84 -42.14 -45.06 39.38
N PRO A 85 -42.92 -44.19 40.05
CA PRO A 85 -44.04 -44.61 40.86
C PRO A 85 -45.25 -44.98 39.99
N TYR A 86 -46.09 -45.90 40.46
CA TYR A 86 -47.42 -46.11 39.91
C TYR A 86 -48.26 -44.82 40.07
N LYS A 87 -49.08 -44.51 39.05
CA LYS A 87 -50.00 -43.37 39.09
C LYS A 87 -51.38 -43.85 38.64
N ALA A 88 -52.34 -43.81 39.56
CA ALA A 88 -53.72 -44.20 39.28
C ALA A 88 -54.30 -43.40 38.09
N GLY A 89 -54.99 -44.10 37.19
CA GLY A 89 -55.55 -43.52 35.96
C GLY A 89 -54.56 -43.32 34.81
N VAL A 90 -53.27 -43.64 34.99
CA VAL A 90 -52.25 -43.54 33.93
C VAL A 90 -51.70 -44.93 33.62
N THR A 91 -52.02 -45.46 32.44
CA THR A 91 -51.57 -46.79 32.00
C THR A 91 -50.16 -46.79 31.42
N TRP A 92 -49.66 -45.65 30.92
CA TRP A 92 -48.34 -45.54 30.28
C TRP A 92 -47.49 -44.41 30.87
N ARG A 93 -46.22 -44.71 31.17
CA ARG A 93 -45.23 -43.75 31.67
C ARG A 93 -43.99 -43.76 30.76
N TYR A 94 -43.34 -42.61 30.58
CA TYR A 94 -42.15 -42.47 29.74
C TYR A 94 -40.95 -41.99 30.55
N LEU A 95 -39.92 -42.82 30.64
CA LEU A 95 -38.66 -42.50 31.30
C LEU A 95 -37.56 -42.28 30.24
N VAL A 96 -37.01 -41.07 30.18
CA VAL A 96 -35.98 -40.72 29.20
C VAL A 96 -34.74 -40.20 29.90
N ALA A 97 -33.60 -40.86 29.69
CA ALA A 97 -32.29 -40.40 30.12
C ALA A 97 -31.60 -39.64 28.97
N PHE A 98 -31.30 -38.37 29.17
CA PHE A 98 -30.67 -37.51 28.17
C PHE A 98 -29.15 -37.43 28.40
N PHE A 99 -28.40 -37.83 27.39
CA PHE A 99 -26.94 -37.79 27.38
C PHE A 99 -26.42 -36.75 26.38
N SER A 100 -25.27 -36.15 26.69
CA SER A 100 -24.47 -35.38 25.74
C SER A 100 -23.25 -36.18 25.30
N ALA A 101 -22.79 -35.93 24.08
CA ALA A 101 -21.51 -36.47 23.61
C ALA A 101 -20.36 -35.98 24.50
N PRO A 102 -19.33 -36.81 24.74
CA PRO A 102 -18.10 -36.35 25.39
C PRO A 102 -17.45 -35.24 24.57
N THR A 103 -16.85 -34.28 25.25
CA THR A 103 -15.99 -33.29 24.61
C THR A 103 -14.56 -33.40 25.12
N LEU A 104 -13.61 -33.23 24.22
CA LEU A 104 -12.18 -33.29 24.48
C LEU A 104 -11.59 -31.88 24.56
N SER A 105 -10.35 -31.79 25.02
CA SER A 105 -9.58 -30.55 25.02
C SER A 105 -8.13 -30.80 24.62
N ILE A 106 -7.50 -29.80 24.02
CA ILE A 106 -6.06 -29.76 23.79
C ILE A 106 -5.50 -28.63 24.66
N THR A 107 -4.68 -29.00 25.64
CA THR A 107 -4.00 -28.03 26.51
C THR A 107 -2.64 -27.67 25.91
N THR A 108 -2.32 -26.38 25.84
CA THR A 108 -1.02 -25.89 25.35
C THR A 108 -0.10 -25.48 26.50
N GLN A 109 1.16 -25.87 26.45
CA GLN A 109 2.19 -25.44 27.41
C GLN A 109 3.39 -24.85 26.67
N VAL A 110 3.82 -23.66 27.09
CA VAL A 110 4.93 -22.94 26.45
C VAL A 110 6.00 -22.59 27.46
N THR A 111 7.25 -22.88 27.12
CA THR A 111 8.44 -22.51 27.89
C THR A 111 9.37 -21.69 27.00
N GLY A 112 9.69 -20.45 27.40
CA GLY A 112 10.49 -19.51 26.58
C GLY A 112 9.63 -18.60 25.70
N GLY A 113 10.25 -17.87 24.77
CA GLY A 113 9.60 -16.86 23.94
C GLY A 113 8.94 -17.43 22.68
N GLY A 114 7.73 -17.94 22.79
CA GLY A 114 6.94 -18.38 21.65
C GLY A 114 5.47 -18.54 21.98
N VAL A 115 4.70 -19.09 21.05
CA VAL A 115 3.26 -19.34 21.21
C VAL A 115 2.85 -20.63 20.51
N ILE A 116 1.81 -21.27 21.03
CA ILE A 116 1.09 -22.35 20.35
C ILE A 116 -0.33 -21.83 20.12
N ARG A 117 -0.83 -21.90 18.88
CA ARG A 117 -2.17 -21.44 18.51
C ARG A 117 -2.84 -22.44 17.59
N GLU A 118 -4.17 -22.48 17.60
CA GLU A 118 -4.91 -23.25 16.60
C GLU A 118 -4.79 -22.54 15.24
N ASP A 119 -4.60 -23.32 14.17
CA ASP A 119 -4.26 -22.85 12.82
C ASP A 119 -5.45 -22.22 12.07
N THR A 120 -6.64 -22.79 12.25
CA THR A 120 -7.87 -22.47 11.50
C THR A 120 -8.86 -21.61 12.27
N GLY A 121 -8.54 -21.19 13.50
CA GLY A 121 -9.43 -20.47 14.42
C GLY A 121 -10.45 -21.33 15.15
N GLU A 122 -10.32 -22.67 15.13
CA GLU A 122 -11.19 -23.60 15.83
C GLU A 122 -10.92 -23.66 17.34
N SER A 123 -11.94 -24.05 18.12
CA SER A 123 -11.80 -24.17 19.58
C SER A 123 -10.90 -25.36 19.96
N LEU A 124 -9.97 -25.09 20.90
CA LEU A 124 -9.14 -26.11 21.57
C LEU A 124 -9.82 -26.72 22.81
N THR A 125 -10.99 -26.20 23.19
CA THR A 125 -11.86 -26.77 24.23
C THR A 125 -13.18 -27.22 23.62
N SER A 126 -13.87 -28.13 24.30
CA SER A 126 -15.16 -28.67 23.85
C SER A 126 -15.11 -29.36 22.47
N ILE A 127 -13.98 -30.02 22.15
CA ILE A 127 -13.74 -30.67 20.86
C ILE A 127 -14.58 -31.94 20.74
N PRO A 128 -15.36 -32.15 19.66
CA PRO A 128 -16.08 -33.40 19.45
C PRO A 128 -15.15 -34.61 19.30
N LEU A 129 -15.57 -35.77 19.82
CA LEU A 129 -14.84 -37.03 19.65
C LEU A 129 -14.69 -37.37 18.16
N GLY A 130 -13.48 -37.73 17.74
CA GLY A 130 -13.13 -38.03 16.35
C GLY A 130 -12.86 -36.82 15.47
N ALA A 131 -12.95 -35.59 15.99
CA ALA A 131 -12.56 -34.40 15.25
C ALA A 131 -11.03 -34.32 15.04
N SER A 132 -10.61 -33.61 13.99
CA SER A 132 -9.20 -33.29 13.74
C SER A 132 -8.89 -31.88 14.23
N ARG A 133 -7.63 -31.62 14.61
CA ARG A 133 -7.17 -30.28 15.04
C ARG A 133 -5.75 -30.02 14.56
N GLN A 134 -5.50 -28.78 14.17
CA GLN A 134 -4.19 -28.31 13.73
C GLN A 134 -3.72 -27.15 14.61
N LEU A 135 -2.49 -27.24 15.09
CA LEU A 135 -1.88 -26.22 15.94
C LEU A 135 -0.56 -25.78 15.35
N LEU A 136 -0.38 -24.48 15.19
CA LEU A 136 0.88 -23.85 14.86
C LEU A 136 1.68 -23.58 16.14
N VAL A 137 2.92 -24.04 16.14
CA VAL A 137 3.92 -23.70 17.14
C VAL A 137 4.81 -22.63 16.51
N LEU A 138 4.75 -21.41 17.03
CA LEU A 138 5.44 -20.25 16.47
C LEU A 138 6.46 -19.69 17.47
N PRO A 139 7.73 -19.52 17.10
CA PRO A 139 8.67 -18.76 17.91
C PRO A 139 8.32 -17.26 17.88
N ASN A 140 8.54 -16.55 18.99
CA ASN A 140 8.53 -15.09 18.99
C ASN A 140 9.79 -14.57 18.30
N ALA A 141 9.82 -13.26 17.99
CA ALA A 141 11.02 -12.61 17.49
C ALA A 141 12.22 -12.92 18.42
N ASN A 142 13.35 -13.30 17.81
CA ASN A 142 14.60 -13.69 18.49
C ASN A 142 14.56 -15.03 19.23
N TYR A 143 13.60 -15.91 18.95
CA TYR A 143 13.58 -17.26 19.48
C TYR A 143 13.50 -18.29 18.36
N THR A 144 13.90 -19.52 18.66
CA THR A 144 13.69 -20.70 17.80
C THR A 144 13.05 -21.82 18.60
N ILE A 145 12.32 -22.71 17.93
CA ILE A 145 11.78 -23.90 18.58
C ILE A 145 12.92 -24.85 18.91
N SER A 146 13.18 -25.07 20.20
CA SER A 146 14.18 -26.04 20.65
C SER A 146 13.60 -27.43 20.87
N ALA A 147 12.33 -27.53 21.28
CA ALA A 147 11.63 -28.81 21.42
C ALA A 147 10.12 -28.67 21.26
N VAL A 148 9.46 -29.70 20.73
CA VAL A 148 7.99 -29.85 20.74
C VAL A 148 7.64 -31.27 21.16
N SER A 149 6.68 -31.40 22.08
CA SER A 149 6.09 -32.66 22.51
C SER A 149 4.59 -32.62 22.23
N ALA A 150 4.11 -33.51 21.37
CA ALA A 150 2.69 -33.65 21.03
C ALA A 150 2.35 -35.14 20.86
N PRO A 151 2.10 -35.88 21.95
CA PRO A 151 1.92 -37.33 21.89
C PRO A 151 0.72 -37.74 21.03
N GLY A 152 0.97 -38.54 19.99
CA GLY A 152 -0.06 -39.03 19.07
C GLY A 152 -0.49 -38.03 17.98
N ALA A 153 0.23 -36.92 17.81
CA ALA A 153 0.09 -36.04 16.64
C ALA A 153 1.19 -36.30 15.61
N THR A 154 0.92 -35.93 14.37
CA THR A 154 1.94 -35.77 13.34
C THR A 154 2.50 -34.35 13.46
N ILE A 155 3.82 -34.22 13.59
CA ILE A 155 4.50 -32.93 13.60
C ILE A 155 5.20 -32.77 12.26
N THR A 156 4.88 -31.69 11.55
CA THR A 156 5.53 -31.32 10.29
C THR A 156 6.27 -30.02 10.46
N ASP A 157 7.48 -29.96 9.91
CA ASP A 157 8.23 -28.72 9.84
C ASP A 157 7.57 -27.83 8.78
N GLN A 158 7.24 -26.61 9.19
CA GLN A 158 6.81 -25.55 8.32
C GLN A 158 7.99 -24.59 8.13
N GLN A 159 7.91 -23.73 7.13
CA GLN A 159 8.96 -22.75 6.89
C GLN A 159 9.12 -21.81 8.10
N PHE A 160 10.34 -21.31 8.32
CA PHE A 160 10.73 -20.41 9.43
C PHE A 160 10.76 -20.98 10.83
N GLY A 161 11.05 -22.27 10.93
CA GLY A 161 11.17 -22.91 12.23
C GLY A 161 9.84 -22.90 12.98
N VAL A 162 8.73 -22.79 12.26
CA VAL A 162 7.37 -23.06 12.73
C VAL A 162 7.15 -24.57 12.63
N LYS A 163 6.40 -25.15 13.57
CA LYS A 163 5.98 -26.55 13.49
C LYS A 163 4.47 -26.63 13.49
N LEU A 164 3.91 -27.42 12.57
CA LEU A 164 2.49 -27.72 12.51
C LEU A 164 2.23 -29.07 13.18
N VAL A 165 1.44 -29.05 14.25
CA VAL A 165 1.02 -30.22 15.02
C VAL A 165 -0.39 -30.60 14.59
N THR A 166 -0.54 -31.78 13.98
CA THR A 166 -1.82 -32.27 13.48
C THR A 166 -2.28 -33.48 14.28
N TYR A 167 -3.48 -33.38 14.87
CA TYR A 167 -4.22 -34.51 15.41
C TYR A 167 -5.33 -34.92 14.44
N THR A 168 -5.32 -36.19 14.04
CA THR A 168 -6.40 -36.77 13.23
C THR A 168 -7.21 -37.72 14.09
N ASN A 169 -8.54 -37.63 14.01
CA ASN A 169 -9.46 -38.54 14.71
C ASN A 169 -9.25 -38.57 16.24
N LEU A 170 -9.33 -37.41 16.91
CA LEU A 170 -9.01 -37.25 18.33
C LEU A 170 -9.95 -38.06 19.23
N GLN A 171 -9.42 -39.03 19.99
CA GLN A 171 -10.21 -39.89 20.89
C GLN A 171 -10.10 -39.53 22.37
N THR A 172 -9.03 -38.84 22.76
CA THR A 172 -8.75 -38.44 24.14
C THR A 172 -8.17 -37.03 24.18
N SER A 173 -8.37 -36.30 25.29
CA SER A 173 -7.73 -34.99 25.48
C SER A 173 -6.22 -35.10 25.42
N LYS A 174 -5.56 -34.06 24.90
CA LYS A 174 -4.11 -34.05 24.65
C LYS A 174 -3.46 -32.82 25.26
N THR A 175 -2.15 -32.88 25.36
CA THR A 175 -1.31 -31.74 25.71
C THR A 175 -0.26 -31.57 24.62
N VAL A 176 -0.09 -30.33 24.15
CA VAL A 176 1.00 -29.93 23.26
C VAL A 176 1.91 -29.00 24.03
N SER A 177 3.20 -29.35 24.14
CA SER A 177 4.20 -28.55 24.83
C SER A 177 5.30 -28.12 23.86
N ALA A 178 5.71 -26.85 23.92
CA ALA A 178 6.81 -26.32 23.12
C ALA A 178 7.81 -25.53 23.97
N THR A 179 9.09 -25.76 23.72
CA THR A 179 10.20 -25.03 24.32
C THR A 179 10.89 -24.20 23.26
N PHE A 180 11.19 -22.95 23.59
CA PHE A 180 11.82 -21.99 22.70
C PHE A 180 13.17 -21.54 23.28
N ALA A 181 14.22 -21.59 22.46
CA ALA A 181 15.55 -21.09 22.79
C ALA A 181 15.72 -19.67 22.25
N PHE A 182 16.29 -18.78 23.06
CA PHE A 182 16.65 -17.44 22.63
C PHE A 182 17.80 -17.50 21.63
N VAL A 183 17.71 -16.71 20.56
CA VAL A 183 18.73 -16.61 19.51
C VAL A 183 19.45 -15.26 19.66
N PRO A 184 20.73 -15.29 20.07
CA PRO A 184 21.62 -14.13 20.06
C PRO A 184 21.63 -13.43 18.70
N GLN A 185 21.40 -12.11 18.66
CA GLN A 185 21.50 -11.29 17.45
C GLN A 185 22.26 -9.98 17.74
N LEU A 186 23.12 -9.62 16.79
CA LEU A 186 23.81 -8.35 16.72
C LEU A 186 23.82 -7.91 15.26
N SER A 187 23.37 -6.70 14.98
CA SER A 187 23.54 -6.01 13.70
C SER A 187 24.33 -4.74 13.92
N VAL A 188 25.13 -4.36 12.93
CA VAL A 188 25.96 -3.16 12.95
C VAL A 188 25.91 -2.53 11.57
N SER A 189 25.91 -1.20 11.55
CA SER A 189 25.96 -0.37 10.36
C SER A 189 26.91 0.79 10.64
N ALA A 190 27.95 0.96 9.83
CA ALA A 190 28.83 2.12 9.87
C ALA A 190 28.12 3.40 9.37
N GLY A 191 26.91 3.27 8.82
CA GLY A 191 26.15 4.38 8.27
C GLY A 191 26.55 4.65 6.82
N ASN A 192 26.06 5.74 6.26
CA ASN A 192 26.35 6.07 4.87
C ASN A 192 27.81 6.51 4.71
N ASP A 193 28.32 6.32 3.49
CA ASP A 193 29.55 6.97 3.05
C ASP A 193 29.46 8.49 3.27
N ALA A 194 30.59 9.06 3.65
CA ALA A 194 30.69 10.45 4.06
C ALA A 194 31.75 11.18 3.23
N THR A 195 31.52 12.47 3.02
CA THR A 195 32.45 13.31 2.28
C THR A 195 32.80 14.56 3.09
N ALA A 196 34.09 14.73 3.40
CA ALA A 196 34.62 15.89 4.09
C ALA A 196 35.00 17.00 3.10
N ASN A 197 34.70 18.25 3.46
CA ASN A 197 34.86 19.46 2.64
C ASN A 197 36.26 20.11 2.75
N GLY A 198 37.24 19.37 3.26
CA GLY A 198 38.61 19.83 3.43
C GLY A 198 39.41 18.85 4.29
N THR A 199 40.69 19.12 4.45
CA THR A 199 41.57 18.35 5.34
C THR A 199 41.64 18.97 6.74
N GLY A 200 42.03 18.16 7.71
CA GLY A 200 42.20 18.57 9.11
C GLY A 200 40.91 18.57 9.93
N SER A 201 41.08 18.70 11.25
CA SER A 201 40.00 18.54 12.24
C SER A 201 38.81 19.49 12.07
N GLN A 202 39.04 20.66 11.46
CA GLN A 202 38.03 21.70 11.24
C GLN A 202 37.01 21.31 10.16
N ASN A 203 37.37 20.35 9.30
CA ASN A 203 36.53 19.81 8.23
C ASN A 203 36.05 18.39 8.54
N SER A 204 35.99 18.03 9.82
CA SER A 204 35.52 16.69 10.22
C SER A 204 34.08 16.46 9.81
N VAL A 205 33.79 15.24 9.37
CA VAL A 205 32.46 14.78 8.98
C VAL A 205 31.95 13.76 9.99
N THR A 206 30.66 13.75 10.26
CA THR A 206 30.05 12.83 11.22
C THR A 206 29.65 11.53 10.53
N LEU A 207 30.12 10.39 11.06
CA LEU A 207 29.62 9.07 10.73
C LEU A 207 28.54 8.67 11.73
N TYR A 208 27.36 8.34 11.20
CA TYR A 208 26.21 7.91 11.99
C TYR A 208 26.14 6.39 12.00
N GLY A 209 27.06 5.79 12.77
CA GLY A 209 27.02 4.38 13.04
C GLY A 209 25.83 4.00 13.90
N SER A 210 25.38 2.77 13.76
CA SER A 210 24.34 2.19 14.59
C SER A 210 24.58 0.70 14.78
N ALA A 211 24.10 0.16 15.88
CA ALA A 211 24.02 -1.26 16.08
C ALA A 211 22.78 -1.58 16.90
N THR A 212 22.23 -2.76 16.69
CA THR A 212 21.15 -3.28 17.52
C THR A 212 21.52 -4.66 18.01
N SER A 213 21.19 -4.95 19.27
CA SER A 213 21.37 -6.26 19.86
C SER A 213 20.17 -6.60 20.72
N ASN A 214 19.86 -7.89 20.77
CA ASN A 214 18.86 -8.43 21.68
C ASN A 214 19.49 -9.00 22.97
N GLU A 215 20.83 -8.99 23.11
CA GLU A 215 21.57 -9.65 24.20
C GLU A 215 22.05 -8.71 25.32
N GLY A 216 21.92 -7.40 25.15
CA GLY A 216 22.36 -6.43 26.15
C GLY A 216 22.98 -5.16 25.56
N ALA A 217 23.78 -4.48 26.38
CA ALA A 217 24.44 -3.23 26.01
C ALA A 217 25.50 -3.47 24.92
N ILE A 218 25.57 -2.52 23.98
CA ILE A 218 26.50 -2.57 22.86
C ILE A 218 27.69 -1.67 23.15
N THR A 219 28.90 -2.16 22.89
CA THR A 219 30.11 -1.35 22.82
C THR A 219 30.52 -1.14 21.37
N TYR A 220 31.09 0.04 21.09
CA TYR A 220 31.47 0.47 19.75
C TYR A 220 32.98 0.71 19.67
N ALA A 221 33.57 0.46 18.52
CA ALA A 221 34.95 0.81 18.22
C ALA A 221 35.12 1.15 16.73
N TRP A 222 35.56 2.37 16.45
CA TRP A 222 35.91 2.86 15.12
C TRP A 222 37.40 2.70 14.82
N SER A 223 37.72 2.31 13.60
CA SER A 223 39.09 2.20 13.09
C SER A 223 39.16 2.56 11.60
N GLY A 224 40.33 3.02 11.14
CA GLY A 224 40.54 3.34 9.73
C GLY A 224 41.93 3.95 9.52
N ALA A 225 42.71 3.39 8.58
CA ALA A 225 44.06 3.89 8.32
C ALA A 225 44.00 5.29 7.69
N GLY A 226 44.78 6.24 8.21
CA GLY A 226 44.80 7.62 7.72
C GLY A 226 43.58 8.47 8.15
N LEU A 227 42.70 7.94 9.00
CA LEU A 227 41.57 8.65 9.58
C LEU A 227 41.79 8.90 11.08
N THR A 228 41.41 10.09 11.54
CA THR A 228 41.36 10.42 12.97
C THR A 228 39.91 10.54 13.41
N PHE A 229 39.55 9.87 14.51
CA PHE A 229 38.19 9.81 15.03
C PHE A 229 38.05 10.64 16.31
N GLY A 230 37.02 11.46 16.41
CA GLY A 230 36.75 12.29 17.59
C GLY A 230 36.16 11.50 18.76
N SER A 231 35.29 10.52 18.49
CA SER A 231 34.66 9.68 19.51
C SER A 231 34.69 8.20 19.10
N PRO A 232 35.87 7.56 19.09
CA PRO A 232 36.07 6.23 18.51
C PRO A 232 35.25 5.13 19.19
N ASN A 233 34.79 5.33 20.42
CA ASN A 233 34.04 4.33 21.18
C ASN A 233 32.52 4.61 21.23
N SER A 234 32.02 5.46 20.32
CA SER A 234 30.61 5.83 20.22
C SER A 234 30.03 5.36 18.89
N ALA A 235 28.71 5.08 18.86
CA ALA A 235 27.99 4.75 17.63
C ALA A 235 28.13 5.90 16.60
N VAL A 236 28.00 7.14 17.07
CA VAL A 236 28.22 8.35 16.27
C VAL A 236 29.58 8.92 16.60
N THR A 237 30.40 9.16 15.58
CA THR A 237 31.74 9.74 15.70
C THR A 237 31.97 10.79 14.62
N THR A 238 32.83 11.76 14.90
CA THR A 238 33.40 12.62 13.85
C THR A 238 34.68 12.00 13.32
N VAL A 239 34.97 12.18 12.04
CA VAL A 239 36.15 11.66 11.37
C VAL A 239 36.75 12.70 10.44
N TYR A 240 38.07 12.79 10.38
CA TYR A 240 38.80 13.63 9.43
C TYR A 240 40.11 12.98 8.98
N SER A 241 40.70 13.52 7.90
CA SER A 241 42.07 13.22 7.49
C SER A 241 42.82 14.50 7.16
N ASP A 242 44.14 14.50 7.34
CA ASP A 242 45.01 15.63 7.00
C ASP A 242 45.37 15.66 5.50
N ASN A 243 45.08 14.58 4.77
CA ASN A 243 45.35 14.47 3.35
C ASN A 243 44.06 14.22 2.56
N PRO A 244 43.91 14.78 1.34
CA PRO A 244 42.82 14.39 0.46
C PRO A 244 42.95 12.94 0.03
N GLY A 245 41.85 12.23 -0.07
CA GLY A 245 41.83 10.81 -0.43
C GLY A 245 40.55 10.11 -0.04
N THR A 246 40.43 8.84 -0.43
CA THR A 246 39.32 7.97 -0.05
C THR A 246 39.82 6.96 0.96
N TYR A 247 39.13 6.88 2.09
CA TYR A 247 39.50 6.06 3.25
C TYR A 247 38.34 5.14 3.63
N THR A 248 38.65 4.02 4.28
CA THR A 248 37.65 3.10 4.85
C THR A 248 37.61 3.28 6.36
N ALA A 249 36.44 3.62 6.90
CA ALA A 249 36.16 3.65 8.33
C ALA A 249 35.35 2.41 8.71
N THR A 250 35.91 1.55 9.56
CA THR A 250 35.24 0.33 10.06
C THR A 250 34.68 0.57 11.45
N LEU A 251 33.38 0.35 11.62
CA LEU A 251 32.69 0.26 12.90
C LEU A 251 32.63 -1.19 13.36
N THR A 252 33.20 -1.47 14.53
CA THR A 252 33.00 -2.73 15.25
C THR A 252 31.98 -2.52 16.36
N ALA A 253 30.95 -3.35 16.40
CA ALA A 253 30.02 -3.42 17.53
C ALA A 253 30.18 -4.76 18.24
N THR A 254 30.11 -4.75 19.56
CA THR A 254 30.17 -5.94 20.40
C THR A 254 29.02 -5.92 21.40
N SER A 255 28.31 -7.04 21.53
CA SER A 255 27.26 -7.25 22.53
C SER A 255 27.37 -8.66 23.08
N ALA A 256 27.51 -8.77 24.41
CA ALA A 256 27.85 -10.04 25.06
C ALA A 256 29.07 -10.73 24.39
N SER A 257 28.88 -11.92 23.80
CA SER A 257 29.92 -12.67 23.08
C SER A 257 29.92 -12.44 21.56
N LEU A 258 28.94 -11.70 21.03
CA LEU A 258 28.83 -11.41 19.61
C LEU A 258 29.67 -10.18 19.24
N VAL A 259 30.43 -10.30 18.15
CA VAL A 259 31.19 -9.21 17.53
C VAL A 259 30.81 -9.13 16.06
N LYS A 260 30.44 -7.94 15.57
CA LYS A 260 30.23 -7.69 14.14
C LYS A 260 30.89 -6.39 13.71
N GLN A 261 31.19 -6.30 12.42
CA GLN A 261 31.80 -5.13 11.80
C GLN A 261 31.01 -4.69 10.57
N ASP A 262 31.02 -3.38 10.31
CA ASP A 262 30.60 -2.79 9.05
C ASP A 262 31.53 -1.63 8.69
N SER A 263 31.56 -1.21 7.43
CA SER A 263 32.47 -0.17 6.94
C SER A 263 31.74 0.90 6.15
N ALA A 264 32.15 2.15 6.34
CA ALA A 264 31.75 3.31 5.54
C ALA A 264 32.97 3.89 4.82
N ILE A 265 32.76 4.43 3.62
CA ILE A 265 33.79 5.13 2.86
C ILE A 265 33.78 6.61 3.25
N VAL A 266 34.95 7.14 3.58
CA VAL A 266 35.17 8.56 3.88
C VAL A 266 36.01 9.17 2.77
N THR A 267 35.40 10.02 1.95
CA THR A 267 36.11 10.77 0.90
C THR A 267 36.46 12.16 1.42
N VAL A 268 37.75 12.46 1.52
CA VAL A 268 38.26 13.77 1.93
C VAL A 268 38.68 14.52 0.66
N MET A 269 37.99 15.61 0.35
CA MET A 269 38.27 16.42 -0.83
C MET A 269 39.03 17.68 -0.44
N ASN A 270 39.71 18.31 -1.40
CA ASN A 270 40.10 19.70 -1.23
C ASN A 270 38.85 20.61 -1.37
N ASN A 271 38.90 21.81 -0.79
CA ASN A 271 37.74 22.71 -0.73
C ASN A 271 37.21 23.12 -2.11
N SER A 272 38.10 23.26 -3.11
CA SER A 272 37.70 23.63 -4.48
C SER A 272 36.88 22.52 -5.14
N ASP A 273 37.31 21.27 -5.02
CA ASP A 273 36.65 20.10 -5.59
C ASP A 273 35.33 19.82 -4.87
N TYR A 274 35.25 20.06 -3.56
CA TYR A 274 33.99 20.02 -2.83
C TYR A 274 32.97 21.00 -3.39
N LEU A 275 33.31 22.29 -3.48
CA LEU A 275 32.41 23.30 -4.01
C LEU A 275 32.00 23.03 -5.46
N ASN A 276 32.92 22.51 -6.28
CA ASN A 276 32.61 22.07 -7.64
C ASN A 276 31.66 20.87 -7.66
N SER A 277 31.84 19.87 -6.80
CA SER A 277 30.97 18.69 -6.71
C SER A 277 29.51 19.03 -6.39
N GLN A 278 29.31 20.04 -5.54
CA GLN A 278 27.96 20.51 -5.20
C GLN A 278 27.26 21.07 -6.43
N CYS A 279 28.00 21.81 -7.27
CA CYS A 279 27.48 22.39 -8.51
C CYS A 279 27.29 21.33 -9.60
N THR A 280 28.28 20.44 -9.79
CA THR A 280 28.23 19.40 -10.83
C THR A 280 27.08 18.43 -10.63
N SER A 281 26.68 18.17 -9.38
CA SER A 281 25.51 17.33 -9.07
C SER A 281 24.22 17.80 -9.76
N CYS A 282 24.05 19.11 -9.92
CA CYS A 282 22.90 19.71 -10.60
C CYS A 282 23.18 19.94 -12.09
N HIS A 283 24.40 20.34 -12.46
CA HIS A 283 24.73 20.69 -13.84
C HIS A 283 24.99 19.49 -14.75
N ALA A 284 25.34 18.32 -14.22
CA ALA A 284 25.60 17.12 -15.03
C ALA A 284 24.35 16.61 -15.76
N GLY A 285 23.17 16.80 -15.18
CA GLY A 285 21.89 16.42 -15.81
C GLY A 285 21.21 17.56 -16.56
N ASN A 286 21.33 18.80 -16.09
CA ASN A 286 20.55 19.93 -16.60
C ASN A 286 21.31 20.77 -17.64
N THR A 287 22.62 20.93 -17.49
CA THR A 287 23.46 21.73 -18.39
C THR A 287 24.85 21.08 -18.56
N PRO A 288 24.91 19.85 -19.07
CA PRO A 288 26.15 19.06 -19.11
C PRO A 288 27.30 19.77 -19.85
N GLN A 289 26.96 20.59 -20.85
CA GLN A 289 27.93 21.36 -21.62
C GLN A 289 28.72 22.34 -20.75
N VAL A 290 28.10 22.96 -19.75
CA VAL A 290 28.78 23.90 -18.82
C VAL A 290 29.90 23.19 -18.05
N LEU A 291 29.70 21.93 -17.69
CA LEU A 291 30.73 21.14 -17.01
C LEU A 291 31.85 20.73 -17.96
N VAL A 292 31.53 20.38 -19.20
CA VAL A 292 32.53 20.09 -20.24
C VAL A 292 33.40 21.31 -20.48
N ASP A 293 32.79 22.49 -20.63
CA ASP A 293 33.49 23.73 -20.90
C ASP A 293 34.33 24.18 -19.70
N TYR A 294 33.80 24.09 -18.48
CA TYR A 294 34.54 24.38 -17.26
C TYR A 294 35.75 23.44 -17.10
N ASN A 295 35.55 22.13 -17.28
CA ASN A 295 36.61 21.13 -17.14
C ASN A 295 37.71 21.27 -18.20
N ALA A 296 37.34 21.69 -19.41
CA ALA A 296 38.27 21.99 -20.50
C ALA A 296 38.96 23.35 -20.34
N SER A 297 38.44 24.22 -19.47
CA SER A 297 38.99 25.55 -19.26
C SER A 297 40.22 25.54 -18.33
N PRO A 298 41.11 26.55 -18.43
CA PRO A 298 42.22 26.72 -17.50
C PRO A 298 41.82 27.02 -16.03
N HIS A 299 40.53 27.22 -15.76
CA HIS A 299 39.99 27.50 -14.42
C HIS A 299 39.82 26.23 -13.57
N ASN A 300 39.69 25.07 -14.22
CA ASN A 300 39.56 23.78 -13.55
C ASN A 300 40.78 23.49 -12.65
N GLY A 301 40.53 23.08 -11.41
CA GLY A 301 41.56 22.86 -10.39
C GLY A 301 42.22 24.12 -9.82
N LYS A 302 41.82 25.32 -10.23
CA LYS A 302 42.38 26.61 -9.75
C LYS A 302 41.36 27.54 -9.11
N ILE A 303 40.12 27.55 -9.59
CA ILE A 303 39.01 28.33 -9.03
C ILE A 303 37.71 27.53 -9.12
N SER A 304 36.94 27.45 -8.03
CA SER A 304 35.66 26.72 -8.01
C SER A 304 34.54 27.49 -8.71
N CYS A 305 33.43 26.82 -9.03
CA CYS A 305 32.24 27.44 -9.63
C CYS A 305 31.75 28.64 -8.79
N GLN A 306 31.75 28.52 -7.46
CA GLN A 306 31.36 29.59 -6.55
C GLN A 306 32.36 30.76 -6.51
N GLY A 307 33.61 30.52 -6.92
CA GLY A 307 34.57 31.59 -7.16
C GLY A 307 34.13 32.55 -8.26
N CYS A 308 33.34 32.07 -9.23
CA CYS A 308 32.71 32.87 -10.29
C CYS A 308 31.27 33.32 -9.94
N HIS A 309 30.54 32.50 -9.18
CA HIS A 309 29.15 32.72 -8.77
C HIS A 309 29.07 33.22 -7.32
N THR A 310 29.40 34.49 -7.11
CA THR A 310 29.61 35.08 -5.76
C THR A 310 28.35 35.59 -5.07
N VAL A 311 27.23 35.73 -5.79
CA VAL A 311 25.97 36.29 -5.24
C VAL A 311 24.79 35.41 -5.68
N GLN A 312 24.52 34.34 -4.95
CA GLN A 312 23.53 33.29 -5.28
C GLN A 312 23.88 32.45 -6.54
N PRO A 313 23.59 31.13 -6.55
CA PRO A 313 24.33 30.14 -7.34
C PRO A 313 24.15 30.19 -8.87
N HIS A 314 23.49 31.20 -9.43
CA HIS A 314 23.32 31.36 -10.88
C HIS A 314 23.70 32.75 -11.40
N ASP A 315 24.08 33.70 -10.55
CA ASP A 315 24.50 35.02 -10.99
C ASP A 315 26.03 35.09 -10.97
N GLY A 316 26.62 34.99 -12.16
CA GLY A 316 28.03 35.37 -12.37
C GLY A 316 28.13 36.89 -12.34
N TYR A 317 28.78 37.45 -11.33
CA TYR A 317 28.95 38.90 -11.22
C TYR A 317 30.15 39.34 -12.09
N ILE A 318 29.92 40.15 -13.13
CA ILE A 318 30.95 40.65 -14.08
C ILE A 318 32.24 41.16 -13.37
N PRO A 319 32.15 41.84 -12.21
CA PRO A 319 33.32 42.25 -11.44
C PRO A 319 34.29 41.13 -11.01
N VAL A 320 33.85 39.89 -10.92
CA VAL A 320 34.72 38.75 -10.61
C VAL A 320 35.70 38.46 -11.74
N CYS A 321 35.26 38.59 -12.99
CA CYS A 321 36.09 38.33 -14.16
C CYS A 321 37.20 39.39 -14.30
N VAL A 322 36.86 40.67 -14.09
CA VAL A 322 37.82 41.79 -14.19
C VAL A 322 38.88 41.75 -13.08
N ASN A 323 38.58 41.18 -11.91
CA ASN A 323 39.59 41.01 -10.85
C ASN A 323 40.81 40.22 -11.32
N CYS A 324 40.63 39.28 -12.27
CA CYS A 324 41.69 38.45 -12.82
C CYS A 324 42.11 38.85 -14.24
N HIS A 325 41.21 39.43 -15.05
CA HIS A 325 41.44 39.73 -16.47
C HIS A 325 41.62 41.22 -16.82
N THR A 326 41.88 42.11 -15.85
CA THR A 326 42.17 43.53 -16.15
C THR A 326 43.63 43.71 -16.60
N PRO A 327 43.90 44.47 -17.69
CA PRO A 327 45.27 44.82 -18.07
C PRO A 327 46.00 45.53 -16.92
N GLY A 328 47.07 44.92 -16.39
CA GLY A 328 47.92 45.51 -15.35
C GLY A 328 47.76 44.96 -13.92
N ASN A 329 46.94 43.92 -13.68
CA ASN A 329 46.96 43.20 -12.39
C ASN A 329 48.12 42.18 -12.32
N SER A 330 48.36 41.57 -11.15
CA SER A 330 49.42 40.56 -10.92
C SER A 330 49.27 39.25 -11.69
N TYR A 331 48.14 39.03 -12.37
CA TYR A 331 47.83 37.81 -13.14
C TYR A 331 47.95 38.04 -14.66
N GLY A 332 47.94 39.28 -15.14
CA GLY A 332 48.38 39.67 -16.49
C GLY A 332 47.57 39.12 -17.68
N LEU A 333 46.32 38.70 -17.47
CA LEU A 333 45.49 38.10 -18.54
C LEU A 333 44.76 39.16 -19.37
N SER A 334 44.69 38.96 -20.69
CA SER A 334 44.10 39.89 -21.67
C SER A 334 42.57 40.00 -21.59
N TRP A 335 42.03 41.19 -21.88
CA TRP A 335 40.59 41.48 -21.99
C TRP A 335 40.20 41.98 -23.39
N PRO A 336 39.06 41.51 -23.96
CA PRO A 336 38.26 40.37 -23.50
C PRO A 336 39.02 39.05 -23.70
N PRO A 337 38.73 38.00 -22.91
CA PRO A 337 39.31 36.67 -23.12
C PRO A 337 39.00 36.16 -24.53
N THR A 338 39.94 35.45 -25.16
CA THR A 338 39.70 34.75 -26.44
C THR A 338 38.56 33.74 -26.29
N GLY A 339 37.51 33.87 -27.13
CA GLY A 339 36.28 33.06 -27.06
C GLY A 339 35.05 33.78 -26.49
N PHE A 340 35.19 35.04 -26.05
CA PHE A 340 34.12 35.84 -25.43
C PHE A 340 33.48 36.89 -26.37
N GLU A 341 33.40 36.61 -27.68
CA GLU A 341 32.89 37.55 -28.71
C GLU A 341 31.36 37.79 -28.66
N PHE A 342 30.61 37.06 -27.83
CA PHE A 342 29.15 37.15 -27.74
C PHE A 342 28.61 38.13 -26.66
N HIS A 343 29.47 38.86 -25.95
CA HIS A 343 29.07 39.72 -24.83
C HIS A 343 29.12 41.23 -25.10
N ASN A 344 28.67 41.67 -26.28
CA ASN A 344 28.12 43.03 -26.42
C ASN A 344 26.59 43.08 -26.22
N THR A 345 25.92 41.94 -25.98
CA THR A 345 24.47 41.85 -25.92
C THR A 345 23.96 40.82 -24.90
N TYR A 346 24.29 40.96 -23.61
CA TYR A 346 23.63 40.18 -22.55
C TYR A 346 23.44 41.00 -21.26
N THR A 347 22.31 41.70 -21.18
CA THR A 347 21.49 41.64 -19.96
C THR A 347 20.55 40.46 -20.18
N GLY A 348 20.43 39.57 -19.20
CA GLY A 348 19.80 38.27 -19.38
C GLY A 348 18.34 38.37 -19.84
N GLN A 349 18.06 37.86 -21.04
CA GLN A 349 16.74 37.41 -21.47
C GLN A 349 16.90 36.70 -22.83
N ASN A 350 16.21 35.57 -22.99
CA ASN A 350 16.21 34.76 -24.20
C ASN A 350 16.01 35.61 -25.47
N VAL A 351 16.57 35.16 -26.60
CA VAL A 351 16.43 35.76 -27.95
C VAL A 351 14.99 36.16 -28.31
N CYS A 352 13.98 35.49 -27.76
CA CYS A 352 12.56 35.76 -27.98
C CYS A 352 12.06 37.06 -27.32
N THR A 353 12.69 37.49 -26.22
CA THR A 353 12.25 38.64 -25.40
C THR A 353 12.61 39.99 -26.03
N ASN A 354 13.64 40.04 -26.88
CA ASN A 354 14.10 41.25 -27.57
C ASN A 354 13.17 41.75 -28.68
N CYS A 355 12.26 40.91 -29.20
CA CYS A 355 11.29 41.34 -30.22
C CYS A 355 9.92 41.70 -29.67
N HIS A 356 9.52 41.21 -28.48
CA HIS A 356 8.13 41.27 -28.02
C HIS A 356 7.88 42.15 -26.79
N ALA A 357 8.91 42.50 -26.02
CA ALA A 357 8.77 43.33 -24.82
C ALA A 357 8.20 44.77 -25.03
N PRO A 358 8.31 45.45 -26.20
CA PRO A 358 7.74 46.79 -26.34
C PRO A 358 6.22 46.83 -26.56
N HIS A 359 5.55 45.69 -26.76
CA HIS A 359 4.15 45.68 -27.20
C HIS A 359 3.25 44.90 -26.23
N ASN A 360 2.60 45.67 -25.36
CA ASN A 360 1.18 45.55 -24.98
C ASN A 360 0.47 44.25 -25.46
N PRO A 361 0.01 43.37 -24.55
CA PRO A 361 -0.55 42.06 -24.91
C PRO A 361 -1.93 42.13 -25.59
N THR A 362 -2.51 43.31 -25.79
CA THR A 362 -3.84 43.45 -26.39
C THR A 362 -3.92 43.06 -27.87
N THR A 363 -2.81 42.86 -28.59
CA THR A 363 -2.84 42.55 -30.04
C THR A 363 -1.73 41.64 -30.57
N VAL A 364 -1.23 40.65 -29.82
CA VAL A 364 -0.30 39.67 -30.42
C VAL A 364 -1.08 38.52 -31.06
N ALA A 365 -1.54 38.74 -32.29
CA ALA A 365 -1.96 37.64 -33.17
C ALA A 365 -0.70 36.95 -33.73
N LEU A 366 -0.26 35.87 -33.09
CA LEU A 366 0.85 35.06 -33.58
C LEU A 366 0.39 34.25 -34.81
N PRO A 367 1.01 34.41 -36.00
CA PRO A 367 0.66 33.61 -37.16
C PRO A 367 1.02 32.12 -36.99
N TYR A 368 0.41 31.29 -37.83
CA TYR A 368 0.48 29.82 -37.92
C TYR A 368 1.85 29.22 -38.37
N PRO A 369 3.03 29.76 -37.97
CA PRO A 369 4.17 28.86 -37.78
C PRO A 369 4.73 28.85 -36.35
N HIS A 370 4.34 29.77 -35.47
CA HIS A 370 4.92 29.88 -34.11
C HIS A 370 4.64 28.67 -33.20
N PHE A 371 3.67 27.84 -33.57
CA PHE A 371 3.13 26.74 -32.79
C PHE A 371 3.38 25.35 -33.43
N ALA A 372 4.06 25.31 -34.58
CA ALA A 372 3.93 24.22 -35.55
C ALA A 372 4.97 23.08 -35.46
N SER A 373 5.93 23.14 -34.52
CA SER A 373 7.13 22.30 -34.58
C SER A 373 7.59 21.65 -33.26
N TYR A 374 6.90 21.87 -32.14
CA TYR A 374 7.40 21.42 -30.84
C TYR A 374 6.98 19.99 -30.52
N THR A 375 7.94 19.17 -30.10
CA THR A 375 7.71 17.82 -29.55
C THR A 375 7.24 17.86 -28.09
N THR A 376 7.39 19.01 -27.43
CA THR A 376 6.97 19.29 -26.05
C THR A 376 5.59 19.95 -25.98
N ALA A 377 4.91 19.82 -24.84
CA ALA A 377 3.69 20.55 -24.57
C ALA A 377 3.96 22.02 -24.23
N GLN A 378 2.99 22.87 -24.53
CA GLN A 378 3.09 24.32 -24.53
C GLN A 378 2.19 24.94 -23.46
N TYR A 379 2.71 25.97 -22.80
CA TYR A 379 1.97 26.79 -21.84
C TYR A 379 1.10 27.85 -22.52
N VAL A 380 1.42 28.20 -23.76
CA VAL A 380 0.64 29.12 -24.58
C VAL A 380 0.11 28.34 -25.77
N THR A 381 -1.20 28.34 -25.91
CA THR A 381 -1.94 27.69 -27.00
C THR A 381 -2.98 28.69 -27.53
N PRO A 382 -3.72 28.38 -28.61
CA PRO A 382 -4.86 29.19 -29.01
C PRO A 382 -5.96 29.32 -27.94
N LYS A 383 -5.92 28.53 -26.86
CA LYS A 383 -6.89 28.52 -25.75
C LYS A 383 -6.32 28.95 -24.40
N VAL A 384 -5.00 28.93 -24.24
CA VAL A 384 -4.30 29.38 -23.02
C VAL A 384 -3.35 30.51 -23.39
N THR A 385 -3.55 31.68 -22.77
CA THR A 385 -2.79 32.90 -23.09
C THR A 385 -1.93 33.32 -21.90
N CYS A 386 -1.10 34.35 -22.07
CA CYS A 386 -0.30 34.90 -20.98
C CYS A 386 -1.18 35.36 -19.81
N ASP A 387 -2.36 35.91 -20.10
CA ASP A 387 -3.33 36.35 -19.09
C ASP A 387 -3.84 35.22 -18.22
N SER A 388 -3.78 33.98 -18.71
CA SER A 388 -4.14 32.79 -17.95
C SER A 388 -3.22 32.53 -16.75
N CYS A 389 -2.04 33.16 -16.70
CA CYS A 389 -1.06 32.95 -15.63
C CYS A 389 -0.52 34.24 -15.00
N HIS A 390 -0.74 35.40 -15.65
CA HIS A 390 -0.07 36.64 -15.26
C HIS A 390 -0.99 37.82 -14.94
N THR A 391 -2.27 37.77 -15.32
CA THR A 391 -3.11 38.99 -15.29
C THR A 391 -4.19 38.93 -14.22
N SER A 392 -4.33 40.01 -13.43
CA SER A 392 -5.44 40.19 -12.49
C SER A 392 -6.55 41.08 -13.07
N LYS A 393 -7.81 40.73 -12.84
CA LYS A 393 -9.01 41.52 -13.20
C LYS A 393 -9.19 42.76 -12.34
N VAL A 394 -8.54 42.83 -11.17
CA VAL A 394 -8.76 43.91 -10.21
C VAL A 394 -8.12 45.21 -10.68
N ASP A 395 -6.89 45.11 -11.13
CA ASP A 395 -6.06 46.25 -11.54
C ASP A 395 -5.61 46.13 -13.00
N ASN A 396 -6.02 45.06 -13.69
CA ASN A 396 -5.64 44.76 -15.06
C ASN A 396 -4.11 44.73 -15.25
N SER A 397 -3.37 44.41 -14.17
CA SER A 397 -1.92 44.38 -14.15
C SER A 397 -1.38 43.01 -14.54
N PHE A 398 -0.23 43.02 -15.21
CA PHE A 398 0.55 41.82 -15.54
C PHE A 398 1.62 41.60 -14.47
N ASN A 399 1.52 40.51 -13.72
CA ASN A 399 2.43 40.15 -12.63
C ASN A 399 2.97 38.72 -12.80
N VAL A 400 4.23 38.50 -12.42
CA VAL A 400 4.79 37.15 -12.26
C VAL A 400 4.69 36.78 -10.79
N TRP A 401 3.84 35.82 -10.46
CA TRP A 401 3.58 35.45 -9.07
C TRP A 401 4.60 34.44 -8.54
N PRO A 402 4.91 34.43 -7.23
CA PRO A 402 5.68 33.35 -6.60
C PRO A 402 5.09 31.96 -6.86
N ALA A 403 3.77 31.89 -7.04
CA ALA A 403 3.05 30.68 -7.45
C ALA A 403 3.55 30.10 -8.78
N ASN A 404 3.95 30.93 -9.76
CA ASN A 404 4.48 30.47 -11.05
C ASN A 404 5.81 29.72 -10.85
N VAL A 405 6.68 30.24 -9.98
CA VAL A 405 7.97 29.61 -9.64
C VAL A 405 7.76 28.29 -8.88
N GLN A 406 6.81 28.27 -7.94
CA GLN A 406 6.42 27.07 -7.21
C GLN A 406 5.85 25.99 -8.14
N TRP A 407 4.94 26.38 -9.05
CA TRP A 407 4.36 25.50 -10.04
C TRP A 407 5.43 24.88 -10.94
N ALA A 408 6.39 25.69 -11.41
CA ALA A 408 7.50 25.24 -12.25
C ALA A 408 8.36 24.15 -11.59
N ARG A 409 8.42 24.10 -10.25
CA ARG A 409 9.11 23.04 -9.50
C ARG A 409 8.28 21.76 -9.34
N SER A 410 7.00 21.80 -9.67
CA SER A 410 6.13 20.62 -9.61
C SER A 410 6.33 19.72 -10.84
N GLY A 411 6.17 18.40 -10.68
CA GLY A 411 6.20 17.48 -11.83
C GLY A 411 5.09 17.71 -12.86
N LYS A 412 4.04 18.47 -12.51
CA LYS A 412 2.97 18.85 -13.45
C LYS A 412 3.45 19.89 -14.47
N ALA A 413 4.51 20.62 -14.14
CA ALA A 413 5.05 21.67 -14.98
C ALA A 413 6.12 21.21 -15.98
N ASP A 414 6.45 19.92 -16.01
CA ASP A 414 7.40 19.38 -16.98
C ASP A 414 6.75 19.21 -18.36
N PRO A 415 7.09 20.05 -19.38
CA PRO A 415 6.48 19.98 -20.70
C PRO A 415 6.97 18.82 -21.57
N ALA A 416 8.03 18.13 -21.15
CA ALA A 416 8.55 16.96 -21.84
C ALA A 416 7.90 15.65 -21.36
N SER A 417 7.26 15.68 -20.18
CA SER A 417 6.61 14.52 -19.57
C SER A 417 5.66 13.83 -20.55
N LEU A 418 5.69 12.49 -20.56
CA LEU A 418 4.74 11.66 -21.32
C LEU A 418 3.28 11.97 -20.97
N SER A 419 3.04 12.51 -19.77
CA SER A 419 1.72 13.01 -19.35
C SER A 419 1.15 14.05 -20.30
N TRP A 420 1.97 14.78 -21.06
CA TRP A 420 1.50 15.80 -22.00
C TRP A 420 1.92 15.49 -23.44
N THR A 421 2.87 14.57 -23.63
CA THR A 421 3.49 14.30 -24.94
C THR A 421 3.21 12.89 -25.49
N ALA A 422 2.62 11.97 -24.72
CA ALA A 422 2.33 10.63 -25.24
C ALA A 422 1.35 10.64 -26.43
N TYR A 423 0.40 11.58 -26.41
CA TYR A 423 -0.57 11.80 -27.48
C TYR A 423 -0.82 13.29 -27.68
N ASP A 424 -1.48 13.63 -28.78
CA ASP A 424 -2.09 14.94 -28.92
C ASP A 424 -3.40 15.01 -28.12
N PHE A 425 -3.30 15.25 -26.81
CA PHE A 425 -4.41 15.06 -25.86
C PHE A 425 -5.64 15.95 -26.11
N LYS A 426 -5.50 17.08 -26.81
CA LYS A 426 -6.65 17.91 -27.20
C LYS A 426 -7.64 17.20 -28.13
N THR A 427 -7.17 16.15 -28.80
CA THR A 427 -7.96 15.28 -29.68
C THR A 427 -8.51 14.05 -28.96
N LYS A 428 -8.02 13.75 -27.76
CA LYS A 428 -8.35 12.54 -26.99
C LYS A 428 -9.56 12.74 -26.09
N GLY A 429 -10.67 13.12 -26.72
CA GLY A 429 -11.98 13.30 -26.11
C GLY A 429 -13.07 12.80 -27.04
N THR A 430 -14.32 12.79 -26.57
CA THR A 430 -15.48 12.34 -27.36
C THR A 430 -16.64 13.31 -27.26
N VAL A 431 -17.08 13.84 -28.41
CA VAL A 431 -18.20 14.79 -28.50
C VAL A 431 -19.51 14.14 -28.05
N GLY A 432 -20.25 14.83 -27.17
CA GLY A 432 -21.58 14.40 -26.69
C GLY A 432 -21.58 13.17 -25.80
N ALA A 433 -20.40 12.64 -25.44
CA ALA A 433 -20.28 11.50 -24.56
C ALA A 433 -20.10 11.94 -23.10
N LYS A 434 -20.54 11.09 -22.17
CA LYS A 434 -20.36 11.29 -20.72
C LYS A 434 -19.57 10.13 -20.13
N PRO A 435 -18.57 10.38 -19.25
CA PRO A 435 -17.82 9.31 -18.60
C PRO A 435 -18.68 8.29 -17.86
N SER A 436 -19.84 8.68 -17.34
CA SER A 436 -20.76 7.77 -16.64
C SER A 436 -21.45 6.74 -17.55
N ALA A 437 -21.38 6.91 -18.88
CA ALA A 437 -22.18 6.13 -19.82
C ALA A 437 -21.38 5.58 -21.02
N THR A 438 -20.07 5.85 -21.10
CA THR A 438 -19.26 5.42 -22.25
C THR A 438 -17.88 4.89 -21.87
N THR A 439 -17.29 4.11 -22.77
CA THR A 439 -15.90 3.64 -22.73
C THR A 439 -15.01 4.40 -23.72
N SER A 440 -15.51 5.51 -24.28
CA SER A 440 -14.79 6.30 -25.29
C SER A 440 -13.64 7.11 -24.69
N ASP A 441 -12.76 7.62 -25.56
CA ASP A 441 -11.66 8.50 -25.20
C ASP A 441 -12.16 9.74 -24.43
N ASP A 442 -11.53 9.98 -23.29
CA ASP A 442 -11.86 11.01 -22.30
C ASP A 442 -10.57 11.56 -21.64
N CYS A 443 -9.40 11.34 -22.24
CA CYS A 443 -8.10 11.75 -21.70
C CYS A 443 -7.95 13.27 -21.61
N VAL A 444 -8.63 14.00 -22.51
CA VAL A 444 -8.60 15.47 -22.60
C VAL A 444 -8.95 16.15 -21.27
N ARG A 445 -9.79 15.51 -20.45
CA ARG A 445 -10.23 16.01 -19.14
C ARG A 445 -9.13 16.03 -18.07
N CYS A 446 -8.04 15.30 -18.26
CA CYS A 446 -6.91 15.27 -17.32
C CYS A 446 -5.64 15.87 -17.93
N HIS A 447 -5.53 15.84 -19.26
CA HIS A 447 -4.29 16.08 -19.97
C HIS A 447 -4.20 17.43 -20.70
N THR A 448 -5.20 18.31 -20.54
CA THR A 448 -5.22 19.67 -21.12
C THR A 448 -5.92 20.63 -20.17
N SER A 449 -5.50 21.90 -20.11
CA SER A 449 -6.16 22.93 -19.28
C SER A 449 -7.61 23.15 -19.72
N THR A 450 -7.82 23.26 -21.03
CA THR A 450 -9.12 23.53 -21.65
C THR A 450 -10.08 22.37 -21.47
N GLY A 451 -9.62 21.14 -21.68
CA GLY A 451 -10.43 19.94 -21.46
C GLY A 451 -10.80 19.73 -19.99
N PHE A 452 -9.85 19.97 -19.08
CA PHE A 452 -10.11 19.91 -17.65
C PHE A 452 -11.15 20.96 -17.23
N ALA A 453 -11.01 22.21 -17.72
CA ALA A 453 -11.98 23.27 -17.47
C ALA A 453 -13.39 22.89 -17.92
N ASN A 454 -13.56 22.44 -19.17
CA ASN A 454 -14.84 21.97 -19.69
C ASN A 454 -15.44 20.84 -18.84
N PHE A 455 -14.60 19.89 -18.43
CA PHE A 455 -15.03 18.76 -17.60
C PHE A 455 -15.51 19.19 -16.22
N VAL A 456 -14.78 20.06 -15.53
CA VAL A 456 -15.16 20.56 -14.19
C VAL A 456 -16.40 21.46 -14.28
N ASP A 457 -16.40 22.42 -15.21
CA ASP A 457 -17.46 23.44 -15.31
C ASP A 457 -18.81 22.83 -15.76
N SER A 458 -18.78 21.71 -16.48
CA SER A 458 -19.98 20.93 -16.83
C SER A 458 -20.47 19.99 -15.72
N GLY A 459 -19.86 20.04 -14.53
CA GLY A 459 -20.18 19.13 -13.42
C GLY A 459 -19.76 17.69 -13.70
N TYR A 460 -18.56 17.48 -14.26
CA TYR A 460 -17.97 16.19 -14.60
C TYR A 460 -18.68 15.42 -15.72
N ASN A 461 -19.21 16.13 -16.71
CA ASN A 461 -19.95 15.51 -17.82
C ASN A 461 -19.25 15.63 -19.17
N ASP A 462 -18.71 16.79 -19.50
CA ASP A 462 -18.18 17.09 -20.83
C ASP A 462 -16.73 16.61 -20.97
N ILE A 463 -16.53 15.71 -21.92
CA ILE A 463 -15.23 15.16 -22.30
C ILE A 463 -14.95 15.35 -23.79
N ALA A 464 -15.60 16.34 -24.41
CA ALA A 464 -15.40 16.66 -25.81
C ALA A 464 -13.94 17.08 -26.07
N PRO A 465 -13.36 16.67 -27.21
CA PRO A 465 -12.11 17.24 -27.67
C PRO A 465 -12.35 18.70 -28.06
N TRP A 466 -11.38 19.56 -27.80
CA TRP A 466 -11.49 20.99 -28.11
C TRP A 466 -10.62 21.43 -29.29
N GLY A 467 -9.70 20.56 -29.73
CA GLY A 467 -8.75 20.85 -30.80
C GLY A 467 -8.74 19.78 -31.89
N ILE A 468 -8.36 20.19 -33.09
CA ILE A 468 -8.12 19.30 -34.23
C ILE A 468 -6.65 18.88 -34.19
N SER A 469 -6.36 17.62 -34.54
CA SER A 469 -4.99 17.12 -34.62
C SER A 469 -4.15 18.02 -35.52
N GLY A 470 -2.96 18.36 -35.05
CA GLY A 470 -2.00 19.16 -35.82
C GLY A 470 -1.51 18.51 -37.13
N ASP A 471 -1.82 17.23 -37.34
CA ASP A 471 -1.53 16.50 -38.58
C ASP A 471 -2.61 16.71 -39.65
N LEU A 472 -3.76 17.29 -39.29
CA LEU A 472 -4.87 17.58 -40.20
C LEU A 472 -4.86 19.05 -40.67
N PRO A 473 -5.42 19.36 -41.86
CA PRO A 473 -5.53 20.75 -42.33
C PRO A 473 -6.29 21.64 -41.34
N GLY A 474 -5.73 22.81 -41.01
CA GLY A 474 -6.29 23.72 -40.00
C GLY A 474 -6.11 23.23 -38.55
N GLY A 475 -5.41 22.11 -38.35
CA GLY A 475 -5.05 21.57 -37.06
C GLY A 475 -3.99 22.39 -36.35
N ASP A 476 -4.20 22.57 -35.05
CA ASP A 476 -3.19 23.16 -34.16
C ASP A 476 -2.19 22.08 -33.76
N ARG A 477 -0.89 22.35 -33.92
CA ARG A 477 0.17 21.41 -33.53
C ARG A 477 0.63 21.61 -32.09
N THR A 478 0.18 22.65 -31.38
CA THR A 478 0.48 22.77 -29.95
C THR A 478 -0.13 21.61 -29.18
N ARG A 479 0.65 21.01 -28.30
CA ARG A 479 0.11 20.18 -27.22
C ARG A 479 -0.07 21.09 -26.02
N GLU A 480 -1.15 20.95 -25.27
CA GLU A 480 -1.48 21.89 -24.19
C GLU A 480 -1.03 21.36 -22.82
N MET A 481 -0.39 22.22 -22.03
CA MET A 481 -0.07 21.95 -20.63
C MET A 481 -1.29 22.12 -19.72
N ILE A 482 -1.24 21.52 -18.53
CA ILE A 482 -2.04 22.01 -17.40
C ILE A 482 -1.40 23.30 -16.90
N THR A 483 -2.22 24.35 -16.78
CA THR A 483 -1.83 25.71 -16.38
C THR A 483 -2.71 26.20 -15.24
N CYS A 484 -2.46 27.42 -14.75
CA CYS A 484 -3.25 28.01 -13.66
C CYS A 484 -4.74 28.06 -13.99
N ALA A 485 -5.11 28.24 -15.27
CA ALA A 485 -6.49 28.28 -15.72
C ALA A 485 -7.26 26.96 -15.51
N ALA A 486 -6.57 25.82 -15.35
CA ALA A 486 -7.23 24.57 -15.03
C ALA A 486 -7.87 24.62 -13.63
N CYS A 487 -7.16 25.18 -12.66
CA CYS A 487 -7.59 25.21 -11.26
C CYS A 487 -8.23 26.53 -10.85
N HIS A 488 -7.95 27.62 -11.54
CA HIS A 488 -8.45 28.96 -11.24
C HIS A 488 -9.31 29.53 -12.36
N GLN A 489 -10.20 30.44 -12.00
CA GLN A 489 -10.83 31.32 -12.95
C GLN A 489 -9.81 32.38 -13.39
N THR A 490 -9.55 32.47 -14.69
CA THR A 490 -8.58 33.41 -15.26
C THR A 490 -9.23 34.30 -16.31
N PRO A 491 -8.82 35.57 -16.44
CA PRO A 491 -7.84 36.30 -15.60
C PRO A 491 -8.26 36.33 -14.11
N PHE A 492 -7.30 36.38 -13.19
CA PHE A 492 -7.56 36.16 -11.76
C PHE A 492 -8.34 37.33 -11.16
N ASP A 493 -9.39 37.08 -10.38
CA ASP A 493 -10.05 38.14 -9.61
C ASP A 493 -9.24 38.51 -8.36
N ALA A 494 -9.79 39.39 -7.51
CA ALA A 494 -9.13 39.80 -6.25
C ALA A 494 -8.89 38.63 -5.28
N TYR A 495 -9.64 37.56 -5.47
CA TYR A 495 -9.77 36.44 -4.55
C TYR A 495 -9.12 35.17 -5.10
N TYR A 496 -8.57 35.23 -6.31
CA TYR A 496 -7.97 34.12 -7.04
C TYR A 496 -8.92 32.91 -7.09
N SER A 497 -10.18 33.13 -7.46
CA SER A 497 -11.23 32.10 -7.38
C SER A 497 -10.79 30.77 -7.99
N THR A 498 -11.05 29.69 -7.25
CA THR A 498 -10.86 28.34 -7.74
C THR A 498 -12.00 27.93 -8.68
N ARG A 499 -11.66 27.26 -9.77
CA ARG A 499 -12.60 26.77 -10.77
C ARG A 499 -13.56 25.74 -10.17
N GLY A 500 -14.80 25.72 -10.65
CA GLY A 500 -15.84 24.79 -10.19
C GLY A 500 -16.37 25.07 -8.77
N MET A 501 -15.93 26.13 -8.11
CA MET A 501 -16.48 26.58 -6.82
C MET A 501 -17.27 27.86 -7.00
N VAL A 502 -18.45 27.93 -6.39
CA VAL A 502 -19.25 29.17 -6.34
C VAL A 502 -18.66 30.08 -5.26
N LEU A 503 -18.14 31.25 -5.67
CA LEU A 503 -17.92 32.39 -4.78
C LEU A 503 -19.26 33.11 -4.60
N ASP A 504 -19.75 33.26 -3.38
CA ASP A 504 -20.37 34.53 -3.02
C ASP A 504 -19.62 35.08 -1.81
N GLU A 505 -18.71 36.00 -2.09
CA GLU A 505 -17.82 36.60 -1.09
C GLU A 505 -18.42 37.87 -0.47
N TRP A 506 -19.69 38.18 -0.75
CA TRP A 506 -20.40 39.36 -0.23
C TRP A 506 -21.49 39.05 0.81
N ASP A 507 -21.76 37.79 1.11
CA ASP A 507 -22.64 37.42 2.21
C ASP A 507 -21.81 36.89 3.40
N PRO A 508 -21.70 37.65 4.52
CA PRO A 508 -21.05 37.17 5.74
C PRO A 508 -21.80 36.00 6.42
N GLY A 509 -22.94 35.56 5.86
CA GLY A 509 -23.61 34.30 6.15
C GLY A 509 -23.43 33.20 5.09
N ALA A 510 -22.76 33.45 3.96
CA ALA A 510 -22.53 32.44 2.93
C ALA A 510 -21.47 31.42 3.37
N VAL A 511 -21.97 30.22 3.66
CA VAL A 511 -21.19 28.99 3.57
C VAL A 511 -20.79 28.82 2.10
N LEU A 512 -19.65 28.20 1.79
CA LEU A 512 -19.37 27.67 0.45
C LEU A 512 -20.47 26.64 0.12
N GLU A 513 -21.59 27.09 -0.44
CA GLU A 513 -22.84 26.32 -0.46
C GLU A 513 -22.83 25.24 -1.54
N TYR A 514 -22.06 25.42 -2.62
CA TYR A 514 -21.91 24.42 -3.68
C TYR A 514 -20.48 24.36 -4.19
N GLY A 515 -19.72 23.37 -3.70
CA GLY A 515 -18.62 22.81 -4.49
C GLY A 515 -19.16 22.09 -5.73
N PRO A 516 -18.30 21.70 -6.69
CA PRO A 516 -18.77 20.89 -7.81
C PRO A 516 -19.37 19.58 -7.27
N PRO A 517 -20.28 18.92 -8.02
CA PRO A 517 -20.95 17.71 -7.56
C PRO A 517 -19.93 16.67 -7.08
N THR A 518 -20.33 15.76 -6.21
CA THR A 518 -19.38 14.78 -5.67
C THR A 518 -18.65 14.03 -6.78
N VAL A 519 -17.31 14.11 -6.77
CA VAL A 519 -16.46 13.49 -7.78
C VAL A 519 -16.75 11.99 -7.86
N SER A 520 -16.76 11.47 -9.08
CA SER A 520 -16.87 10.04 -9.35
C SER A 520 -15.66 9.51 -10.12
N GLY A 521 -15.20 8.33 -9.73
CA GLY A 521 -14.25 7.54 -10.50
C GLY A 521 -14.99 6.77 -11.59
N TYR A 522 -14.55 6.92 -12.84
CA TYR A 522 -15.12 6.25 -14.01
C TYR A 522 -14.12 5.21 -14.52
N PHE A 523 -14.33 3.96 -14.12
CA PHE A 523 -13.42 2.82 -14.34
C PHE A 523 -13.92 1.94 -15.48
N ASN A 524 -14.17 2.56 -16.63
CA ASN A 524 -14.83 1.90 -17.73
C ASN A 524 -13.84 1.08 -18.56
N TYR A 525 -14.31 -0.04 -19.11
CA TYR A 525 -13.51 -0.95 -19.92
C TYR A 525 -14.35 -1.53 -21.05
N SER A 526 -13.75 -1.75 -22.21
CA SER A 526 -14.43 -2.44 -23.32
C SER A 526 -13.47 -3.37 -24.04
N SER A 527 -13.96 -4.57 -24.32
CA SER A 527 -13.33 -5.53 -25.22
C SER A 527 -14.40 -6.28 -26.00
N GLN A 528 -14.02 -6.98 -27.06
CA GLN A 528 -14.94 -7.84 -27.79
C GLN A 528 -15.57 -8.93 -26.89
N ALA A 529 -14.78 -9.52 -25.99
CA ALA A 529 -15.21 -10.63 -25.15
C ALA A 529 -16.06 -10.20 -23.94
N THR A 530 -15.78 -9.03 -23.35
CA THR A 530 -16.48 -8.55 -22.14
C THR A 530 -17.61 -7.56 -22.44
N GLN A 531 -17.72 -7.13 -23.70
CA GLN A 531 -18.51 -5.97 -24.11
C GLN A 531 -18.14 -4.72 -23.28
N LYS A 532 -19.05 -3.75 -23.20
CA LYS A 532 -18.87 -2.49 -22.45
C LYS A 532 -19.12 -2.69 -20.95
N ILE A 533 -18.07 -2.59 -20.15
CA ILE A 533 -18.13 -2.53 -18.68
C ILE A 533 -18.11 -1.06 -18.27
N ILE A 534 -19.18 -0.61 -17.60
CA ILE A 534 -19.30 0.74 -17.06
C ILE A 534 -19.28 0.63 -15.53
N VAL A 535 -18.28 1.22 -14.89
CA VAL A 535 -18.11 1.18 -13.44
C VAL A 535 -17.93 2.61 -12.96
N THR A 536 -18.94 3.14 -12.27
CA THR A 536 -18.88 4.46 -11.63
C THR A 536 -18.83 4.28 -10.12
N ARG A 537 -17.87 4.95 -9.46
CA ARG A 537 -17.74 4.96 -8.00
C ARG A 537 -17.65 6.41 -7.52
N THR A 538 -18.71 6.89 -6.89
CA THR A 538 -18.78 8.24 -6.34
C THR A 538 -18.09 8.29 -4.98
N LEU A 539 -17.38 9.38 -4.70
CA LEU A 539 -16.85 9.64 -3.36
C LEU A 539 -18.00 9.70 -2.35
N PRO A 540 -17.78 9.41 -1.05
CA PRO A 540 -18.86 9.44 -0.05
C PRO A 540 -19.52 10.81 0.12
N GLN A 541 -18.74 11.88 -0.09
CA GLN A 541 -19.18 13.27 0.00
C GLN A 541 -18.29 14.15 -0.88
N SER A 542 -18.77 15.37 -1.19
CA SER A 542 -17.92 16.39 -1.81
C SER A 542 -16.77 16.76 -0.87
N ILE A 543 -15.57 16.97 -1.43
CA ILE A 543 -14.37 17.32 -0.68
C ILE A 543 -13.91 18.75 -1.01
N GLY A 544 -14.85 19.62 -1.40
CA GLY A 544 -14.58 21.03 -1.67
C GLY A 544 -13.52 21.24 -2.74
N VAL A 545 -12.54 22.13 -2.50
CA VAL A 545 -11.46 22.45 -3.46
C VAL A 545 -10.70 21.18 -3.92
N SER A 546 -10.56 20.18 -3.05
CA SER A 546 -9.86 18.92 -3.38
C SER A 546 -10.55 18.12 -4.49
N ASN A 547 -11.80 18.43 -4.85
CA ASN A 547 -12.47 17.86 -6.03
C ASN A 547 -11.69 18.15 -7.34
N LEU A 548 -10.99 19.29 -7.43
CA LEU A 548 -10.13 19.63 -8.57
C LEU A 548 -8.97 18.65 -8.72
N CYS A 549 -8.44 18.14 -7.61
CA CYS A 549 -7.38 17.14 -7.62
C CYS A 549 -7.94 15.74 -7.91
N ALA A 550 -9.03 15.38 -7.22
CA ALA A 550 -9.60 14.04 -7.26
C ALA A 550 -10.20 13.69 -8.63
N SER A 551 -10.69 14.66 -9.40
CA SER A 551 -11.28 14.43 -10.73
C SER A 551 -10.33 13.70 -11.69
N CYS A 552 -9.02 13.92 -11.58
CA CYS A 552 -7.99 13.20 -12.30
C CYS A 552 -7.33 12.11 -11.45
N HIS A 553 -6.98 12.45 -10.20
CA HIS A 553 -6.21 11.59 -9.30
C HIS A 553 -7.05 10.49 -8.60
N ILE A 554 -8.25 10.18 -9.11
CA ILE A 554 -9.06 9.02 -8.67
C ILE A 554 -8.69 7.72 -9.40
N GLY A 555 -7.92 7.80 -10.49
CA GLY A 555 -7.56 6.67 -11.35
C GLY A 555 -8.54 6.43 -12.50
N ARG A 556 -8.21 5.49 -13.39
CA ARG A 556 -8.97 5.22 -14.64
C ARG A 556 -9.42 3.78 -14.80
N ALA A 557 -8.88 2.87 -14.00
CA ALA A 557 -9.42 1.53 -13.83
C ALA A 557 -9.39 1.16 -12.35
N SER A 558 -10.15 0.12 -12.00
CA SER A 558 -10.19 -0.41 -10.63
C SER A 558 -10.21 -1.93 -10.65
N GLY A 559 -9.87 -2.56 -9.52
CA GLY A 559 -9.99 -3.99 -9.36
C GLY A 559 -11.43 -4.49 -9.56
N THR A 560 -12.44 -3.64 -9.30
CA THR A 560 -13.84 -3.98 -9.64
C THR A 560 -14.10 -4.10 -11.13
N THR A 561 -13.29 -3.42 -11.97
CA THR A 561 -13.30 -3.58 -13.43
C THR A 561 -12.85 -4.99 -13.81
N ILE A 562 -11.74 -5.46 -13.24
CA ILE A 562 -11.21 -6.82 -13.47
C ILE A 562 -12.19 -7.88 -12.98
N LYS A 563 -12.80 -7.69 -11.81
CA LYS A 563 -13.85 -8.59 -11.30
C LYS A 563 -15.07 -8.64 -12.23
N ALA A 564 -15.50 -7.50 -12.77
CA ALA A 564 -16.59 -7.44 -13.75
C ALA A 564 -16.19 -8.15 -15.07
N MET A 565 -14.92 -8.06 -15.49
CA MET A 565 -14.42 -8.83 -16.63
C MET A 565 -14.51 -10.33 -16.35
N ALA A 566 -14.11 -10.80 -15.16
CA ALA A 566 -14.21 -12.21 -14.79
C ALA A 566 -15.65 -12.73 -14.79
N GLN A 567 -16.63 -11.89 -14.42
CA GLN A 567 -18.04 -12.25 -14.44
C GLN A 567 -18.63 -12.33 -15.86
N ARG A 568 -18.12 -11.52 -16.80
CA ARG A 568 -18.67 -11.43 -18.16
C ARG A 568 -17.94 -12.31 -19.18
N ALA A 569 -16.63 -12.51 -18.99
CA ALA A 569 -15.84 -13.33 -19.88
C ALA A 569 -16.16 -14.82 -19.69
N PRO A 570 -16.11 -15.63 -20.77
CA PRO A 570 -16.21 -17.09 -20.65
C PRO A 570 -15.16 -17.64 -19.67
N GLY A 571 -15.55 -18.58 -18.81
CA GLY A 571 -14.64 -19.28 -17.89
C GLY A 571 -14.50 -18.68 -16.49
N ALA A 572 -15.29 -17.66 -16.12
CA ALA A 572 -15.45 -17.17 -14.74
C ALA A 572 -14.13 -16.85 -13.99
N GLY A 573 -13.11 -16.37 -14.71
CA GLY A 573 -11.80 -16.04 -14.15
C GLY A 573 -10.65 -16.93 -14.61
N THR A 574 -10.91 -17.99 -15.38
CA THR A 574 -9.89 -18.88 -16.00
C THR A 574 -10.19 -19.13 -17.48
N GLY A 575 -9.26 -19.78 -18.19
CA GLY A 575 -9.49 -20.27 -19.55
C GLY A 575 -9.06 -19.31 -20.66
N ALA A 576 -9.46 -19.61 -21.90
CA ALA A 576 -8.87 -19.03 -23.12
C ALA A 576 -8.88 -17.49 -23.17
N PHE A 577 -9.89 -16.84 -22.57
CA PHE A 577 -9.90 -15.37 -22.47
C PHE A 577 -8.70 -14.84 -21.66
N TRP A 578 -8.43 -15.45 -20.50
CA TRP A 578 -7.35 -15.03 -19.61
C TRP A 578 -5.95 -15.41 -20.11
N GLN A 579 -5.88 -16.31 -21.10
CA GLN A 579 -4.63 -16.66 -21.78
C GLN A 579 -4.21 -15.62 -22.84
N ASN A 580 -5.12 -14.74 -23.26
CA ASN A 580 -4.86 -13.75 -24.29
C ASN A 580 -5.64 -12.43 -24.06
N VAL A 581 -5.40 -11.79 -22.92
CA VAL A 581 -6.00 -10.49 -22.58
C VAL A 581 -4.91 -9.51 -22.14
N GLY A 582 -4.97 -8.28 -22.65
CA GLY A 582 -4.04 -7.23 -22.24
C GLY A 582 -4.22 -6.79 -20.79
N PHE A 583 -3.15 -6.34 -20.15
CA PHE A 583 -3.19 -5.79 -18.80
C PHE A 583 -4.19 -4.63 -18.68
N VAL A 584 -5.05 -4.67 -17.66
CA VAL A 584 -5.88 -3.53 -17.27
C VAL A 584 -5.04 -2.58 -16.43
N ASN A 585 -4.64 -1.45 -16.99
CA ASN A 585 -3.82 -0.48 -16.27
C ASN A 585 -4.68 0.42 -15.35
N PRO A 586 -4.40 0.51 -14.03
CA PRO A 586 -5.06 1.46 -13.12
C PRO A 586 -4.99 2.92 -13.57
N HIS A 587 -3.95 3.24 -14.37
CA HIS A 587 -3.53 4.58 -14.72
C HIS A 587 -3.04 5.37 -13.49
N TYR A 588 -2.15 6.33 -13.74
CA TYR A 588 -1.20 6.78 -12.72
C TYR A 588 -1.81 7.66 -11.62
N MET A 589 -1.13 7.73 -10.47
CA MET A 589 -1.42 8.66 -9.38
C MET A 589 -2.88 8.64 -8.89
N GLY A 590 -3.46 7.45 -8.70
CA GLY A 590 -4.84 7.22 -8.23
C GLY A 590 -5.07 7.51 -6.73
N ALA A 591 -4.44 8.55 -6.17
CA ALA A 591 -4.43 8.88 -4.75
C ALA A 591 -5.82 9.02 -4.12
N ALA A 592 -6.77 9.70 -4.79
CA ALA A 592 -8.13 9.81 -4.28
C ALA A 592 -8.82 8.43 -4.24
N GLY A 593 -8.55 7.59 -5.24
CA GLY A 593 -9.00 6.20 -5.25
C GLY A 593 -8.44 5.39 -4.08
N THR A 594 -7.17 5.60 -3.71
CA THR A 594 -6.53 4.97 -2.55
C THR A 594 -7.14 5.46 -1.23
N ILE A 595 -7.30 6.77 -1.05
CA ILE A 595 -7.86 7.35 0.19
C ILE A 595 -9.26 6.80 0.45
N TYR A 596 -10.11 6.79 -0.57
CA TYR A 596 -11.51 6.35 -0.49
C TYR A 596 -11.71 4.87 -0.82
N GLN A 597 -10.64 4.10 -0.99
CA GLN A 597 -10.68 2.64 -1.17
C GLN A 597 -11.47 2.17 -2.41
N LEU A 598 -11.42 2.94 -3.50
CA LEU A 598 -12.24 2.73 -4.71
C LEU A 598 -11.51 1.97 -5.84
N THR A 599 -10.18 1.88 -5.81
CA THR A 599 -9.37 1.42 -6.95
C THR A 599 -8.79 0.01 -6.83
N GLY A 600 -8.32 -0.42 -5.66
CA GLY A 600 -7.57 -1.68 -5.52
C GLY A 600 -8.35 -2.95 -5.86
N TYR A 601 -7.62 -4.00 -6.24
CA TYR A 601 -8.13 -5.36 -6.39
C TYR A 601 -8.13 -6.08 -5.04
N THR A 602 -9.30 -6.47 -4.57
CA THR A 602 -9.48 -7.11 -3.26
C THR A 602 -9.64 -8.62 -3.40
N TYR A 603 -8.94 -9.41 -2.60
CA TYR A 603 -9.07 -10.87 -2.58
C TYR A 603 -10.08 -11.36 -1.54
N ARG A 604 -10.37 -10.52 -0.55
CA ARG A 604 -11.32 -10.79 0.53
C ARG A 604 -12.59 -9.93 0.39
N THR A 605 -13.54 -10.12 1.30
CA THR A 605 -14.77 -9.32 1.35
C THR A 605 -14.45 -7.83 1.50
N ALA A 606 -15.31 -6.94 1.00
CA ALA A 606 -15.09 -5.50 1.08
C ALA A 606 -14.91 -4.99 2.52
N THR A 607 -15.64 -5.57 3.48
CA THR A 607 -15.51 -5.25 4.92
C THR A 607 -14.11 -5.53 5.48
N ALA A 608 -13.35 -6.44 4.87
CA ALA A 608 -11.98 -6.75 5.28
C ALA A 608 -10.96 -5.64 4.94
N TYR A 609 -11.38 -4.62 4.17
CA TYR A 609 -10.57 -3.48 3.75
C TYR A 609 -11.04 -2.14 4.33
N THR A 610 -12.19 -2.12 5.02
CA THR A 610 -12.68 -0.91 5.68
C THR A 610 -11.66 -0.43 6.70
N ALA A 611 -11.10 0.76 6.49
CA ALA A 611 -10.12 1.32 7.40
C ALA A 611 -10.80 1.76 8.70
N PRO A 612 -10.20 1.51 9.88
CA PRO A 612 -10.60 2.19 11.10
C PRO A 612 -10.41 3.71 10.94
N ASP A 613 -11.26 4.50 11.61
CA ASP A 613 -11.23 5.97 11.51
C ASP A 613 -9.85 6.57 11.84
N SER A 614 -9.06 5.90 12.68
CA SER A 614 -7.68 6.30 13.04
C SER A 614 -6.68 6.27 11.87
N TYR A 615 -7.04 5.66 10.74
CA TYR A 615 -6.20 5.56 9.54
C TYR A 615 -6.73 6.42 8.38
N ALA A 616 -7.88 7.06 8.55
CA ALA A 616 -8.65 7.62 7.45
C ALA A 616 -8.38 9.13 7.26
N HIS A 617 -7.51 9.48 6.33
CA HIS A 617 -7.36 10.87 5.85
C HIS A 617 -8.56 11.34 4.99
N SER A 618 -9.58 10.51 4.80
CA SER A 618 -10.76 10.80 3.98
C SER A 618 -11.68 11.89 4.57
N GLY A 619 -11.62 12.12 5.89
CA GLY A 619 -12.46 13.09 6.61
C GLY A 619 -11.84 14.48 6.81
N LEU A 620 -10.63 14.73 6.34
CA LEU A 620 -9.92 15.98 6.61
C LEU A 620 -10.46 17.18 5.78
N GLY A 621 -10.32 18.39 6.32
CA GLY A 621 -10.59 19.65 5.59
C GLY A 621 -12.02 20.20 5.69
N ASN A 622 -12.79 19.73 6.69
CA ASN A 622 -14.12 20.23 7.10
C ASN A 622 -15.13 20.39 5.93
N GLY A 623 -15.04 19.50 4.92
CA GLY A 623 -15.88 19.53 3.71
C GLY A 623 -15.57 20.65 2.70
N THR A 624 -14.85 21.69 3.12
CA THR A 624 -14.71 22.95 2.36
C THR A 624 -13.41 23.02 1.54
N LYS A 625 -12.27 22.66 2.13
CA LYS A 625 -10.98 22.56 1.41
C LYS A 625 -10.71 21.14 0.94
N GLY A 626 -11.18 20.16 1.71
CA GLY A 626 -10.91 18.75 1.53
C GLY A 626 -9.51 18.31 1.93
N ASN A 627 -9.32 17.01 1.88
CA ASN A 627 -8.14 16.32 2.40
C ASN A 627 -6.87 16.54 1.59
N CYS A 628 -6.94 16.62 0.25
CA CYS A 628 -5.77 16.83 -0.60
C CYS A 628 -5.13 18.19 -0.31
N VAL A 629 -5.93 19.26 -0.37
CA VAL A 629 -5.48 20.64 -0.14
C VAL A 629 -4.98 20.83 1.29
N THR A 630 -5.61 20.15 2.26
CA THR A 630 -5.24 20.24 3.67
C THR A 630 -3.76 19.91 3.88
N CYS A 631 -3.22 18.87 3.22
CA CYS A 631 -1.81 18.51 3.37
C CYS A 631 -0.92 19.17 2.31
N HIS A 632 -1.30 19.08 1.03
CA HIS A 632 -0.42 19.45 -0.09
C HIS A 632 -0.29 20.96 -0.31
N MET A 633 -1.19 21.78 0.23
CA MET A 633 -1.18 23.24 0.07
C MET A 633 -1.10 23.98 1.41
N SER A 634 -0.54 23.33 2.44
CA SER A 634 -0.40 23.92 3.78
C SER A 634 0.96 24.58 4.05
N SER A 635 1.98 24.29 3.24
CA SER A 635 3.32 24.88 3.38
C SER A 635 3.37 26.33 2.86
N SER A 636 4.53 26.99 2.95
CA SER A 636 4.75 28.28 2.26
C SER A 636 4.80 28.12 0.73
N GLU A 637 5.19 26.94 0.24
CA GLU A 637 5.35 26.61 -1.18
C GLU A 637 4.13 25.85 -1.75
N LYS A 638 2.94 26.41 -1.57
CA LYS A 638 1.64 25.73 -1.80
C LYS A 638 1.42 25.21 -3.22
N HIS A 639 2.00 25.85 -4.24
CA HIS A 639 1.84 25.45 -5.64
C HIS A 639 2.90 24.44 -6.12
N SER A 640 3.84 24.06 -5.25
CA SER A 640 4.72 22.90 -5.48
C SER A 640 4.00 21.57 -5.20
N TYR A 641 2.91 21.63 -4.42
CA TYR A 641 2.13 20.49 -3.90
C TYR A 641 2.95 19.47 -3.09
N SER A 642 4.19 19.79 -2.70
CA SER A 642 4.99 18.84 -1.94
C SER A 642 4.62 18.89 -0.47
N ALA A 643 4.17 17.75 0.08
CA ALA A 643 3.90 17.61 1.51
C ALA A 643 5.17 17.30 2.33
N VAL A 644 6.29 16.99 1.66
CA VAL A 644 7.57 16.61 2.26
C VAL A 644 8.74 17.26 1.52
N ALA A 645 9.84 17.51 2.22
CA ALA A 645 11.11 17.82 1.58
C ALA A 645 11.89 16.53 1.32
N LYS A 646 12.61 16.49 0.19
CA LYS A 646 13.46 15.36 -0.18
C LYS A 646 14.86 15.86 -0.55
N ASN A 647 15.87 15.05 -0.30
CA ASN A 647 17.20 15.28 -0.85
C ASN A 647 17.28 14.85 -2.33
N ALA A 648 18.44 15.03 -2.95
CA ALA A 648 18.68 14.65 -4.35
C ALA A 648 18.43 13.14 -4.62
N GLY A 649 18.62 12.28 -3.62
CA GLY A 649 18.33 10.84 -3.70
C GLY A 649 16.86 10.47 -3.48
N GLY A 650 15.95 11.44 -3.33
CA GLY A 650 14.52 11.20 -3.13
C GLY A 650 14.15 10.69 -1.73
N VAL A 651 15.10 10.72 -0.78
CA VAL A 651 14.90 10.41 0.64
C VAL A 651 14.19 11.57 1.31
N ILE A 652 13.15 11.28 2.09
CA ILE A 652 12.40 12.28 2.86
C ILE A 652 13.29 12.78 4.00
N THR A 653 13.59 14.07 4.00
CA THR A 653 14.43 14.72 5.02
C THR A 653 13.60 15.45 6.06
N SER A 654 12.45 16.00 5.67
CA SER A 654 11.52 16.66 6.59
C SER A 654 10.09 16.66 6.07
N ILE A 655 9.15 16.90 6.98
CA ILE A 655 7.74 17.09 6.66
C ILE A 655 7.52 18.58 6.36
N ALA A 656 7.13 18.90 5.13
CA ALA A 656 6.91 20.28 4.68
C ALA A 656 5.48 20.76 4.96
N SER A 657 4.53 19.83 5.04
CA SER A 657 3.13 20.12 5.40
C SER A 657 3.05 20.53 6.87
N ALA A 658 2.50 21.71 7.13
CA ALA A 658 2.27 22.19 8.49
C ALA A 658 1.17 21.39 9.22
N ARG A 659 0.37 20.58 8.51
CA ARG A 659 -0.78 19.86 9.08
C ARG A 659 -0.48 18.48 9.63
N CYS A 660 0.63 17.85 9.24
CA CYS A 660 0.88 16.47 9.65
C CYS A 660 1.05 16.36 11.17
N GLN A 661 1.77 17.31 11.79
CA GLN A 661 2.05 17.28 13.22
C GLN A 661 0.82 17.57 14.08
N ASP A 662 -0.20 18.25 13.53
CA ASP A 662 -1.48 18.51 14.23
C ASP A 662 -2.15 17.21 14.72
N CYS A 663 -1.91 16.08 14.03
CA CYS A 663 -2.52 14.79 14.35
C CYS A 663 -1.50 13.68 14.70
N HIS A 664 -0.26 13.78 14.20
CA HIS A 664 0.76 12.74 14.39
C HIS A 664 1.71 12.98 15.57
N ALA A 665 1.62 14.13 16.26
CA ALA A 665 2.35 14.36 17.50
C ALA A 665 1.68 13.58 18.66
N GLY A 666 2.24 12.40 19.01
CA GLY A 666 1.80 11.61 20.16
C GLY A 666 0.53 10.76 19.98
N GLY A 667 0.05 10.59 18.74
CA GLY A 667 -1.08 9.71 18.41
C GLY A 667 -0.71 8.21 18.32
N LEU A 668 -1.69 7.34 18.00
CA LEU A 668 -1.50 5.89 17.80
C LEU A 668 -0.49 5.54 16.67
N HIS A 669 -0.26 6.47 15.75
CA HIS A 669 0.71 6.36 14.65
C HIS A 669 1.61 7.59 14.65
N PRO A 670 2.57 7.69 15.58
CA PRO A 670 3.42 8.86 15.68
C PRO A 670 4.35 8.94 14.47
N ILE A 671 4.41 10.11 13.86
CA ILE A 671 5.35 10.42 12.76
C ILE A 671 6.09 11.70 13.17
N PRO A 672 7.07 11.59 14.10
CA PRO A 672 7.71 12.76 14.68
C PRO A 672 8.55 13.56 13.68
N ASP A 673 9.03 12.92 12.61
CA ASP A 673 9.95 13.52 11.65
C ASP A 673 9.90 12.87 10.25
N GLY A 674 10.73 13.42 9.35
CA GLY A 674 10.88 12.89 7.98
C GLY A 674 11.48 11.49 7.93
N ALA A 675 12.38 11.14 8.86
CA ALA A 675 13.02 9.83 8.93
C ALA A 675 12.01 8.72 9.25
N SER A 676 11.08 8.98 10.17
CA SER A 676 10.00 8.07 10.52
C SER A 676 9.07 7.81 9.33
N LEU A 677 8.73 8.85 8.58
CA LEU A 677 7.93 8.71 7.36
C LEU A 677 8.69 7.97 6.25
N GLN A 678 10.00 8.20 6.14
CA GLN A 678 10.86 7.47 5.22
C GLN A 678 10.92 5.98 5.57
N ALA A 679 10.99 5.60 6.85
CA ALA A 679 10.97 4.21 7.26
C ALA A 679 9.66 3.50 6.87
N ILE A 680 8.52 4.20 6.96
CA ILE A 680 7.22 3.70 6.47
C ILE A 680 7.25 3.52 4.95
N LYS A 681 7.77 4.51 4.21
CA LYS A 681 7.94 4.44 2.75
C LYS A 681 8.86 3.28 2.34
N ASP A 682 9.93 3.04 3.08
CA ASP A 682 10.88 1.96 2.83
C ASP A 682 10.22 0.58 2.97
N GLY A 683 9.43 0.36 4.03
CA GLY A 683 8.65 -0.86 4.21
C GLY A 683 7.64 -1.09 3.08
N TYR A 684 6.99 -0.01 2.65
CA TYR A 684 6.08 0.00 1.52
C TYR A 684 6.77 -0.38 0.20
N GLN A 685 7.90 0.25 -0.13
CA GLN A 685 8.67 -0.04 -1.36
C GLN A 685 9.23 -1.47 -1.35
N ALA A 686 9.71 -1.95 -0.19
CA ALA A 686 10.16 -3.32 -0.04
C ALA A 686 9.03 -4.34 -0.27
N SER A 687 7.81 -4.02 0.17
CA SER A 687 6.65 -4.88 -0.05
C SER A 687 6.23 -4.93 -1.52
N LEU A 688 6.32 -3.81 -2.25
CA LEU A 688 6.10 -3.79 -3.70
C LEU A 688 7.14 -4.62 -4.44
N ALA A 689 8.42 -4.54 -4.05
CA ALA A 689 9.47 -5.36 -4.61
C ALA A 689 9.22 -6.86 -4.37
N ALA A 690 8.70 -7.25 -3.21
CA ALA A 690 8.31 -8.63 -2.97
C ALA A 690 7.23 -9.13 -3.96
N VAL A 691 6.22 -8.29 -4.26
CA VAL A 691 5.21 -8.61 -5.29
C VAL A 691 5.83 -8.75 -6.67
N VAL A 692 6.83 -7.94 -7.01
CA VAL A 692 7.58 -8.06 -8.28
C VAL A 692 8.25 -9.43 -8.40
N GLU A 693 8.95 -9.87 -7.37
CA GLU A 693 9.64 -11.17 -7.38
C GLU A 693 8.64 -12.34 -7.44
N LEU A 694 7.51 -12.24 -6.73
CA LEU A 694 6.46 -13.26 -6.77
C LEU A 694 5.78 -13.37 -8.14
N LEU A 695 5.59 -12.24 -8.84
CA LEU A 695 5.12 -12.25 -10.24
C LEU A 695 6.19 -12.81 -11.19
N ALA A 696 7.47 -12.46 -10.98
CA ALA A 696 8.58 -12.97 -11.78
C ALA A 696 8.71 -14.50 -11.66
N ALA A 697 8.46 -15.06 -10.47
CA ALA A 697 8.41 -16.50 -10.24
C ALA A 697 7.30 -17.21 -11.06
N LYS A 698 6.28 -16.46 -11.51
CA LYS A 698 5.22 -16.93 -12.41
C LYS A 698 5.48 -16.57 -13.89
N GLY A 699 6.69 -16.11 -14.22
CA GLY A 699 7.06 -15.69 -15.57
C GLY A 699 6.50 -14.33 -16.00
N ILE A 700 6.07 -13.50 -15.04
CA ILE A 700 5.51 -12.16 -15.27
C ILE A 700 6.50 -11.13 -14.74
N TYR A 701 7.23 -10.48 -15.65
CA TYR A 701 8.30 -9.54 -15.31
C TYR A 701 7.81 -8.10 -15.39
N PHE A 702 7.95 -7.36 -14.29
CA PHE A 702 7.53 -5.97 -14.20
C PHE A 702 8.65 -5.00 -14.64
N ASN A 703 8.28 -3.95 -15.39
CA ASN A 703 9.15 -2.82 -15.73
C ASN A 703 8.33 -1.52 -15.73
N ASP A 704 8.55 -0.69 -14.71
CA ASP A 704 7.79 0.55 -14.50
C ASP A 704 8.04 1.61 -15.60
N SER A 705 9.21 1.56 -16.23
CA SER A 705 9.66 2.53 -17.24
C SER A 705 9.20 2.21 -18.66
N LYS A 706 8.59 1.04 -18.89
CA LYS A 706 8.27 0.56 -20.25
C LYS A 706 6.84 0.02 -20.33
N TYR A 707 5.96 0.75 -21.02
CA TYR A 707 4.62 0.25 -21.35
C TYR A 707 4.70 -1.03 -22.22
N PRO A 708 3.89 -2.08 -21.97
CA PRO A 708 2.74 -2.18 -21.06
C PRO A 708 3.05 -2.72 -19.64
N TYR A 709 4.28 -2.51 -19.17
CA TYR A 709 4.81 -2.77 -17.83
C TYR A 709 4.98 -4.23 -17.41
N PHE A 710 4.26 -5.16 -18.00
CA PHE A 710 4.40 -6.59 -17.70
C PHE A 710 4.80 -7.36 -18.96
N PHE A 711 5.83 -8.18 -18.82
CA PHE A 711 6.46 -8.91 -19.93
C PHE A 711 6.69 -10.37 -19.58
N THR A 712 6.85 -11.20 -20.60
CA THR A 712 7.16 -12.65 -20.47
C THR A 712 8.66 -12.94 -20.44
N THR A 713 9.51 -11.91 -20.45
CA THR A 713 10.98 -12.01 -20.39
C THR A 713 11.56 -11.05 -19.36
N SER A 714 12.55 -11.52 -18.61
CA SER A 714 13.32 -10.72 -17.66
C SER A 714 14.35 -9.81 -18.34
N ASP A 715 14.72 -10.08 -19.60
CA ASP A 715 15.71 -9.30 -20.35
C ASP A 715 15.11 -7.94 -20.80
N PRO A 716 15.56 -6.80 -20.24
CA PRO A 716 15.01 -5.49 -20.57
C PRO A 716 15.15 -5.10 -22.05
N ALA A 717 16.15 -5.64 -22.76
CA ALA A 717 16.34 -5.39 -24.18
C ALA A 717 15.27 -6.06 -25.04
N GLN A 718 14.73 -7.20 -24.60
CA GLN A 718 13.69 -7.96 -25.30
C GLN A 718 12.27 -7.57 -24.89
N GLN A 719 12.11 -6.83 -23.80
CA GLN A 719 10.81 -6.33 -23.34
C GLN A 719 10.23 -5.39 -24.40
N SER A 720 9.13 -5.75 -25.03
CA SER A 720 8.48 -4.98 -26.08
C SER A 720 6.99 -5.29 -26.10
N TYR A 721 6.22 -4.61 -26.93
CA TYR A 721 4.81 -4.94 -27.09
C TYR A 721 4.58 -6.39 -27.54
N ALA A 722 5.54 -6.99 -28.26
CA ALA A 722 5.47 -8.39 -28.69
C ALA A 722 5.68 -9.40 -27.56
N THR A 723 6.46 -9.04 -26.53
CA THR A 723 6.75 -9.88 -25.36
C THR A 723 5.95 -9.47 -24.12
N ARG A 724 4.87 -8.70 -24.31
CA ARG A 724 4.00 -8.29 -23.20
C ARG A 724 3.25 -9.49 -22.61
N THR A 725 2.98 -9.45 -21.32
CA THR A 725 2.14 -10.45 -20.66
C THR A 725 0.69 -10.30 -21.14
N VAL A 726 0.18 -11.36 -21.79
CA VAL A 726 -1.23 -11.51 -22.15
C VAL A 726 -1.87 -12.77 -21.55
N ASN A 727 -1.03 -13.71 -21.13
CA ASN A 727 -1.45 -14.89 -20.41
C ASN A 727 -1.37 -14.63 -18.91
N TRP A 728 -2.53 -14.44 -18.29
CA TRP A 728 -2.69 -14.26 -16.84
C TRP A 728 -3.08 -15.56 -16.16
N ASP A 729 -3.45 -16.59 -16.91
CA ASP A 729 -3.81 -17.94 -16.42
C ASP A 729 -2.57 -18.77 -16.04
N ALA A 730 -1.48 -18.09 -15.64
CA ALA A 730 -0.16 -18.64 -15.34
C ALA A 730 -0.20 -19.47 -14.03
N GLY A 731 -0.73 -20.68 -14.11
CA GLY A 731 -0.85 -21.63 -13.01
C GLY A 731 -2.27 -22.05 -12.64
N ALA A 732 -3.23 -21.98 -13.57
CA ALA A 732 -4.56 -22.56 -13.37
C ALA A 732 -4.51 -24.09 -13.14
N PRO A 733 -5.43 -24.67 -12.34
CA PRO A 733 -6.58 -24.03 -11.69
C PRO A 733 -6.25 -23.33 -10.35
N THR A 734 -5.02 -23.49 -9.83
CA THR A 734 -4.58 -22.93 -8.55
C THR A 734 -4.66 -21.40 -8.55
N TYR A 735 -4.23 -20.77 -9.65
CA TYR A 735 -4.31 -19.33 -9.84
C TYR A 735 -5.31 -18.99 -10.94
N LYS A 736 -6.29 -18.13 -10.62
CA LYS A 736 -7.26 -17.62 -11.59
C LYS A 736 -6.64 -16.43 -12.30
N GLY A 737 -6.75 -16.36 -13.63
CA GLY A 737 -6.20 -15.27 -14.41
C GLY A 737 -6.68 -13.87 -13.99
N ALA A 738 -7.92 -13.75 -13.53
CA ALA A 738 -8.43 -12.49 -12.98
C ALA A 738 -7.68 -12.02 -11.73
N ASP A 739 -7.34 -12.95 -10.85
CA ASP A 739 -6.69 -12.68 -9.58
C ASP A 739 -5.18 -12.43 -9.77
N VAL A 740 -4.52 -13.14 -10.69
CA VAL A 740 -3.12 -12.84 -11.09
C VAL A 740 -3.02 -11.46 -11.74
N MET A 741 -3.95 -11.11 -12.63
CA MET A 741 -4.02 -9.74 -13.16
C MET A 741 -4.32 -8.73 -12.04
N GLY A 742 -5.16 -9.10 -11.06
CA GLY A 742 -5.42 -8.32 -9.86
C GLY A 742 -4.16 -8.01 -9.04
N ALA A 743 -3.23 -8.97 -8.93
CA ALA A 743 -1.95 -8.79 -8.25
C ALA A 743 -1.06 -7.76 -8.98
N ALA A 744 -0.92 -7.94 -10.30
CA ALA A 744 -0.21 -6.99 -11.16
C ALA A 744 -0.86 -5.60 -11.15
N PHE A 745 -2.19 -5.56 -11.08
CA PHE A 745 -2.96 -4.33 -10.94
C PHE A 745 -2.63 -3.60 -9.64
N ASN A 746 -2.65 -4.30 -8.50
CA ASN A 746 -2.30 -3.72 -7.20
C ASN A 746 -0.86 -3.21 -7.18
N LEU A 747 0.10 -3.98 -7.71
CA LEU A 747 1.49 -3.55 -7.84
C LEU A 747 1.56 -2.24 -8.63
N LYS A 748 0.96 -2.17 -9.83
CA LYS A 748 1.05 -0.96 -10.66
C LYS A 748 0.31 0.23 -10.06
N LEU A 749 -0.84 0.00 -9.43
CA LEU A 749 -1.62 1.04 -8.74
C LEU A 749 -0.79 1.69 -7.65
N LEU A 750 -0.24 0.86 -6.76
CA LEU A 750 0.51 1.30 -5.60
C LEU A 750 1.87 1.90 -6.02
N GLN A 751 2.60 1.27 -6.95
CA GLN A 751 3.82 1.86 -7.51
C GLN A 751 3.58 3.27 -8.09
N SER A 752 2.42 3.50 -8.71
CA SER A 752 2.06 4.78 -9.33
C SER A 752 1.45 5.79 -8.35
N ASP A 753 0.94 5.34 -7.19
CA ASP A 753 0.59 6.18 -6.06
C ASP A 753 1.77 6.24 -5.07
N VAL A 754 2.74 7.09 -5.40
CA VAL A 754 3.98 7.27 -4.63
C VAL A 754 3.75 7.79 -3.20
N GLY A 755 2.51 8.14 -2.84
CA GLY A 755 2.09 8.57 -1.50
C GLY A 755 1.15 7.58 -0.81
N ALA A 756 0.85 6.40 -1.39
CA ALA A 756 -0.17 5.48 -0.88
C ALA A 756 0.06 5.04 0.59
N TYR A 757 1.34 4.94 0.99
CA TYR A 757 1.74 4.62 2.37
C TYR A 757 1.34 5.71 3.38
N ALA A 758 1.09 6.93 2.93
CA ALA A 758 0.58 8.04 3.74
C ALA A 758 -0.91 8.28 3.47
N HIS A 759 -1.38 8.18 2.23
CA HIS A 759 -2.78 8.43 1.86
C HIS A 759 -3.77 7.54 2.61
N ASN A 760 -3.54 6.22 2.64
CA ASN A 760 -4.31 5.26 3.42
C ASN A 760 -3.46 4.03 3.72
N SER A 761 -2.64 4.10 4.78
CA SER A 761 -1.65 3.07 5.10
C SER A 761 -2.30 1.71 5.41
N PHE A 762 -3.48 1.71 6.04
CA PHE A 762 -4.23 0.47 6.32
C PHE A 762 -4.65 -0.22 5.02
N TYR A 763 -5.35 0.50 4.13
CA TYR A 763 -5.82 -0.05 2.87
C TYR A 763 -4.68 -0.57 2.00
N THR A 764 -3.62 0.24 1.87
CA THR A 764 -2.42 -0.11 1.10
C THR A 764 -1.76 -1.36 1.64
N LYS A 765 -1.56 -1.47 2.97
CA LYS A 765 -1.00 -2.67 3.59
C LYS A 765 -1.89 -3.90 3.40
N ARG A 766 -3.22 -3.75 3.45
CA ARG A 766 -4.16 -4.86 3.17
C ARG A 766 -4.06 -5.36 1.74
N LEU A 767 -4.01 -4.45 0.77
CA LEU A 767 -3.84 -4.83 -0.63
C LEU A 767 -2.51 -5.57 -0.83
N LEU A 768 -1.41 -5.07 -0.25
CA LEU A 768 -0.11 -5.72 -0.34
C LEU A 768 -0.07 -7.09 0.34
N TYR A 769 -0.57 -7.18 1.57
CA TYR A 769 -0.69 -8.44 2.31
C TYR A 769 -1.44 -9.47 1.47
N ASP A 770 -2.69 -9.16 1.10
CA ASP A 770 -3.55 -10.12 0.41
C ASP A 770 -3.03 -10.45 -1.00
N THR A 771 -2.28 -9.54 -1.64
CA THR A 771 -1.61 -9.81 -2.92
C THR A 771 -0.45 -10.79 -2.76
N VAL A 772 0.38 -10.62 -1.74
CA VAL A 772 1.50 -11.53 -1.45
C VAL A 772 0.96 -12.92 -1.08
N ASP A 773 -0.01 -12.96 -0.17
CA ASP A 773 -0.75 -14.16 0.26
C ASP A 773 -1.27 -14.93 -0.96
N TYR A 774 -2.01 -14.24 -1.85
CA TYR A 774 -2.56 -14.87 -3.05
C TYR A 774 -1.49 -15.41 -3.99
N LEU A 775 -0.37 -14.69 -4.18
CA LEU A 775 0.68 -15.10 -5.11
C LEU A 775 1.50 -16.30 -4.60
N ASP A 776 1.46 -16.64 -3.32
CA ASP A 776 2.21 -17.77 -2.76
C ASP A 776 1.59 -19.13 -3.11
N GLY A 777 0.28 -19.28 -2.85
CA GLY A 777 -0.41 -20.57 -3.00
C GLY A 777 -1.86 -20.49 -3.49
N GLY A 778 -2.42 -19.29 -3.65
CA GLY A 778 -3.84 -19.10 -3.96
C GLY A 778 -4.79 -19.30 -2.77
N ASP A 779 -4.27 -19.69 -1.60
CA ASP A 779 -4.97 -19.82 -0.32
C ASP A 779 -4.63 -18.65 0.62
N ALA A 780 -5.43 -18.46 1.68
CA ALA A 780 -5.31 -17.37 2.62
C ALA A 780 -4.66 -17.85 3.94
N ASP A 781 -3.34 -17.94 4.00
CA ASP A 781 -2.60 -18.51 5.13
C ASP A 781 -1.65 -17.50 5.82
N SER A 782 -0.48 -17.20 5.26
CA SER A 782 0.58 -16.45 5.92
C SER A 782 1.52 -15.71 4.95
N THR A 783 1.23 -14.42 4.73
CA THR A 783 2.17 -13.47 4.10
C THR A 783 3.54 -13.42 4.77
N TYR A 784 3.61 -13.62 6.09
CA TYR A 784 4.89 -13.69 6.81
C TYR A 784 5.77 -14.79 6.24
N THR A 785 5.18 -15.97 6.05
CA THR A 785 5.86 -17.15 5.51
C THR A 785 6.31 -16.87 4.09
N THR A 786 5.42 -16.39 3.22
CA THR A 786 5.76 -16.03 1.83
C THR A 786 6.98 -15.10 1.75
N LEU A 787 6.95 -13.99 2.49
CA LEU A 787 8.00 -12.96 2.44
C LEU A 787 9.33 -13.47 2.95
N GLN A 788 9.30 -14.25 4.01
CA GLN A 788 10.51 -14.77 4.62
C GLN A 788 11.16 -15.84 3.70
N ASN A 789 10.36 -16.56 2.88
CA ASN A 789 10.86 -17.60 1.93
C ASN A 789 11.36 -17.01 0.63
N LEU A 790 10.88 -15.82 0.30
CA LEU A 790 11.19 -15.18 -0.96
C LEU A 790 12.72 -15.08 -1.12
N PRO A 791 13.29 -15.67 -2.20
CA PRO A 791 14.74 -15.64 -2.39
C PRO A 791 15.28 -14.23 -2.43
N VAL A 792 16.47 -14.02 -1.86
CA VAL A 792 17.18 -12.75 -1.99
C VAL A 792 17.73 -12.66 -3.41
N THR A 793 17.49 -11.53 -4.05
CA THR A 793 17.96 -11.24 -5.41
C THR A 793 18.74 -9.92 -5.41
N ALA A 794 19.33 -9.56 -6.55
CA ALA A 794 19.93 -8.24 -6.72
C ALA A 794 18.91 -7.09 -6.57
N THR A 795 17.63 -7.36 -6.84
CA THR A 795 16.51 -6.40 -6.80
C THR A 795 15.66 -6.50 -5.54
N PHE A 796 15.82 -7.57 -4.76
CA PHE A 796 15.15 -7.78 -3.47
C PHE A 796 16.15 -8.28 -2.43
N THR A 797 16.74 -7.35 -1.68
CA THR A 797 17.82 -7.62 -0.72
C THR A 797 17.29 -8.14 0.63
N ASP A 798 18.16 -8.69 1.47
CA ASP A 798 17.80 -9.08 2.85
C ASP A 798 17.27 -7.90 3.70
N ALA A 799 17.82 -6.69 3.47
CA ALA A 799 17.32 -5.48 4.12
C ALA A 799 15.89 -5.17 3.69
N MET A 800 15.56 -5.35 2.41
CA MET A 800 14.19 -5.19 1.90
C MET A 800 13.26 -6.26 2.46
N LYS A 801 13.68 -7.53 2.49
CA LYS A 801 12.92 -8.61 3.14
C LYS A 801 12.54 -8.26 4.58
N THR A 802 13.52 -7.83 5.38
CA THR A 802 13.28 -7.40 6.77
C THR A 802 12.28 -6.25 6.85
N LYS A 803 12.42 -5.24 5.98
CA LYS A 803 11.49 -4.10 5.91
C LYS A 803 10.08 -4.51 5.49
N ALA A 804 9.93 -5.43 4.53
CA ALA A 804 8.64 -5.95 4.09
C ALA A 804 7.94 -6.74 5.21
N LEU A 805 8.68 -7.62 5.90
CA LEU A 805 8.18 -8.37 7.06
C LEU A 805 7.69 -7.44 8.19
N ALA A 806 8.45 -6.39 8.49
CA ALA A 806 8.03 -5.40 9.47
C ALA A 806 6.78 -4.61 9.03
N TYR A 807 6.59 -4.42 7.72
CA TYR A 807 5.52 -3.58 7.19
C TYR A 807 4.18 -4.31 7.03
N ILE A 808 4.22 -5.54 6.48
CA ILE A 808 3.05 -6.37 6.13
C ILE A 808 3.19 -7.85 6.54
N GLY A 809 4.21 -8.24 7.32
CA GLY A 809 4.33 -9.63 7.78
C GLY A 809 3.16 -10.05 8.67
N ALA A 810 2.62 -9.12 9.46
CA ALA A 810 1.33 -9.28 10.11
C ALA A 810 0.25 -8.62 9.27
N ARG A 811 -0.92 -9.28 9.21
CA ARG A 811 -2.13 -8.63 8.68
C ARG A 811 -2.37 -7.40 9.58
N PRO A 812 -2.45 -6.17 9.03
CA PRO A 812 -2.78 -4.93 9.75
C PRO A 812 -4.03 -4.95 10.64
#